data_AF-A0A2G5CJE3-F1
#
_entry.id   AF-A0A2G5CJE3-F1
#
_cell.length_a   1.000
_cell.length_b   1.000
_cell.length_c   1.000
_cell.angle_alpha   90.00
_cell.angle_beta   90.00
_cell.angle_gamma   90.00
#
_symmetry.space_group_name_H-M   'P 1'
#
loop_
_entity.id
_entity.type
_entity.pdbx_description
1 polymer ?
#
loop_
_entity_poly.entity_id
_entity_poly.type
_entity_poly.pdbx_seq_one_letter_code
_entity_poly.pdbx_strand_id
1 'polypeptide(L)'
;MMPPEIQTPIRSNRPFASAPTFSTFNGGIGIGSGSGSFSSSPEQNPNNFRSSSKNPRFTPSTFLHNNRIAIALVPCAAFLLDLGGTAVVATLTLGLMIAYILDSLNIKSGAFFGIWFSLIASQFAFFFTSNLYSVFNNSLSISILASLFCAKTNFLIGVWASLQFKWIQIENPSIVLALERLLFGCVPIVASAMFTWATVSAVGMINAAYYLMVFNCVFYWLFSIPRVSSFKSKQEVGYHGGEIPEETLILGPLESCIHTLQLLFLPLVFHVASHHSVVFTSISDLFLLFFVPFLFQLYASTRGALWWVTKNQNDIRSIRVVNGAVALVVVVICLEIRVVFHSFGRYIQVPPPLNYVLVTITMLGGASTVGAYAVGMIGDAFSSMAFTAMSVLVSAAGAIVIGFPMMFLPLPIVCGFYLARFFTKKSLPSYFVSVLLASLMVMWFVLHNFWDLNIWLAGMSLKSFCKLIVANVILAMSVPGLALLPPKFRIFTEVGLVSHALLLCHIENQFFNFSNIYYFGLDDDVMYPSYMVVTTTFVGLALARRLAVDCRIGPKTFWILTCLYASKLAMLFITSKSILWVSALLLLAVSPPLLLYKEKSKVASKMKAWQGYTHAGVIAISTWFCRETVFEVLQWWHGKPPSDGLLLGSCIVLMGLACIPIVALHFSHVQSAKRCLVLVMAMGLLFVLLQPPIHLSWAFHSDLIRAAHQSADDISIYGFVTSKPTWPSWLLIAAILLTLAAVTSIIPVKYMVEMRTFYALGVGISLGVYISAEYFLVATILQALIVVTMICTSVFVVFTHFPSASSTKFLPWVFALLVALFPVTYLLEGQLRAKNIFREGIVGETAEEDNKLTTLLAIEGARTSLLGLYAAIFMLIALQIKFELASLMRENFVDRGLAPNRSGRSNSASFPQKMRFMQQRRASSVATFTIKRLATEGAWMPFIGNVATVMCFIICLILNVNLTGGSNRAIFLLAPILLLLNQDSDFVAGLKDRQRYFPVTMVISVYLVLTAMYRIWEEVWHGNAGWGLEIGGPDWFFAVKNSALLILTFPSHILFNRFVWSHTKQTDSTSLLTLPLNIPPIVITDVIKVQVLGLLGVIYSLAQYLISRQLHISGLKYI
;
A
#
# COMPACT_ATOMS: atom_id res chain seq x y z
N MET A 1 -29.74 7.42 -18.90
CA MET A 1 -29.78 8.87 -18.54
C MET A 1 -29.13 9.00 -17.16
N MET A 2 -28.38 10.09 -16.92
CA MET A 2 -27.24 10.26 -15.99
C MET A 2 -27.51 10.10 -14.46
N PRO A 3 -26.47 9.90 -13.63
CA PRO A 3 -26.55 9.82 -12.16
C PRO A 3 -27.09 11.10 -11.48
N PRO A 4 -27.66 10.99 -10.27
CA PRO A 4 -28.43 12.05 -9.60
C PRO A 4 -27.61 13.22 -9.01
N GLU A 5 -26.30 13.28 -9.23
CA GLU A 5 -25.43 14.34 -8.68
C GLU A 5 -25.06 15.44 -9.70
N ILE A 6 -25.63 15.39 -10.92
CA ILE A 6 -25.39 16.37 -12.00
C ILE A 6 -26.71 16.71 -12.71
N GLN A 7 -27.73 17.13 -11.95
CA GLN A 7 -28.95 17.70 -12.53
C GLN A 7 -28.92 19.23 -12.42
N THR A 8 -28.66 19.90 -13.54
CA THR A 8 -29.25 21.22 -13.84
C THR A 8 -30.47 20.98 -14.75
N PRO A 9 -31.62 21.60 -14.49
CA PRO A 9 -32.85 21.28 -15.21
C PRO A 9 -32.85 21.96 -16.58
N ILE A 10 -32.60 21.20 -17.65
CA ILE A 10 -32.99 21.64 -19.00
C ILE A 10 -34.35 21.02 -19.29
N ARG A 11 -35.39 21.83 -19.06
CA ARG A 11 -36.78 21.52 -19.41
C ARG A 11 -36.89 21.54 -20.95
N SER A 12 -37.02 20.37 -21.56
CA SER A 12 -37.39 20.26 -22.97
C SER A 12 -38.86 20.70 -23.12
N ASN A 13 -39.10 21.81 -23.82
CA ASN A 13 -40.44 22.20 -24.27
C ASN A 13 -41.07 21.06 -25.06
N ARG A 14 -42.21 20.54 -24.58
CA ARG A 14 -43.14 19.74 -25.38
C ARG A 14 -44.06 20.71 -26.13
N PRO A 15 -44.32 20.54 -27.43
CA PRO A 15 -45.43 21.22 -28.07
C PRO A 15 -46.72 20.50 -27.64
N PHE A 16 -47.59 21.20 -26.92
CA PHE A 16 -48.98 20.77 -26.73
C PHE A 16 -49.80 21.29 -27.91
N ALA A 17 -50.35 20.36 -28.68
CA ALA A 17 -51.42 20.64 -29.62
C ALA A 17 -52.75 20.70 -28.84
N SER A 18 -53.37 21.88 -28.80
CA SER A 18 -54.82 22.04 -28.61
C SER A 18 -55.21 23.44 -29.08
N ALA A 19 -56.17 23.49 -30.00
CA ALA A 19 -56.74 24.68 -30.62
C ALA A 19 -57.55 25.55 -29.62
N PRO A 20 -57.93 26.79 -29.98
CA PRO A 20 -58.15 27.90 -29.05
C PRO A 20 -59.61 28.05 -28.60
N THR A 21 -59.81 28.60 -27.41
CA THR A 21 -61.08 29.25 -27.02
C THR A 21 -60.80 30.52 -26.22
N PHE A 22 -61.50 31.58 -26.60
CA PHE A 22 -61.39 32.94 -26.12
C PHE A 22 -62.00 33.14 -24.71
N SER A 23 -61.57 34.27 -24.13
CA SER A 23 -61.95 34.94 -22.89
C SER A 23 -63.42 34.98 -22.51
N THR A 24 -63.68 34.88 -21.19
CA THR A 24 -64.82 35.55 -20.54
C THR A 24 -64.43 36.11 -19.18
N PHE A 25 -64.72 37.40 -19.02
CA PHE A 25 -64.83 38.17 -17.79
C PHE A 25 -65.71 37.47 -16.74
N ASN A 26 -65.35 37.57 -15.46
CA ASN A 26 -66.31 38.02 -14.45
C ASN A 26 -65.64 38.55 -13.18
N GLY A 27 -66.10 39.70 -12.72
CA GLY A 27 -65.65 40.38 -11.52
C GLY A 27 -66.24 39.83 -10.23
N GLY A 28 -65.60 40.17 -9.11
CA GLY A 28 -66.07 39.91 -7.76
C GLY A 28 -65.33 40.80 -6.77
N ILE A 29 -66.00 41.86 -6.35
CA ILE A 29 -65.58 42.90 -5.41
C ILE A 29 -65.54 42.35 -3.97
N GLY A 30 -64.57 42.78 -3.18
CA GLY A 30 -64.53 42.61 -1.72
C GLY A 30 -63.57 43.60 -1.08
N ILE A 31 -64.13 44.67 -0.52
CA ILE A 31 -63.48 45.85 0.08
C ILE A 31 -63.00 45.57 1.52
N GLY A 32 -61.88 46.19 1.92
CA GLY A 32 -61.45 46.29 3.32
C GLY A 32 -60.20 47.16 3.51
N SER A 33 -60.42 48.45 3.76
CA SER A 33 -59.51 49.54 4.18
C SER A 33 -58.62 49.23 5.40
N GLY A 34 -57.49 49.89 5.68
CA GLY A 34 -56.93 51.12 5.07
C GLY A 34 -55.64 51.63 5.74
N SER A 35 -55.29 52.88 5.36
CA SER A 35 -54.30 53.85 5.89
C SER A 35 -52.82 53.44 5.91
N GLY A 36 -51.83 54.22 5.46
CA GLY A 36 -51.68 55.58 4.93
C GLY A 36 -50.16 55.84 4.93
N SER A 37 -49.53 56.42 3.90
CA SER A 37 -49.35 57.87 3.77
C SER A 37 -48.37 58.16 2.62
N PHE A 38 -48.48 59.39 2.12
CA PHE A 38 -48.01 59.94 0.86
C PHE A 38 -46.56 60.48 0.88
N SER A 39 -45.92 60.38 -0.29
CA SER A 39 -45.05 61.35 -1.00
C SER A 39 -43.98 62.21 -0.30
N SER A 40 -42.89 62.39 -1.07
CA SER A 40 -42.09 63.60 -1.32
C SER A 40 -40.59 63.47 -0.99
N SER A 41 -39.81 63.55 -2.07
CA SER A 41 -38.36 63.79 -2.15
C SER A 41 -38.04 65.25 -1.72
N PRO A 42 -36.82 65.77 -1.89
CA PRO A 42 -35.46 65.21 -1.80
C PRO A 42 -34.58 66.06 -0.86
N GLU A 43 -33.51 65.54 -0.25
CA GLU A 43 -32.31 66.37 -0.04
C GLU A 43 -31.06 65.57 0.31
N GLN A 44 -29.97 66.14 -0.18
CA GLN A 44 -28.60 65.67 -0.27
C GLN A 44 -27.99 65.31 1.09
N ASN A 45 -27.23 64.22 1.11
CA ASN A 45 -25.94 64.24 1.80
C ASN A 45 -24.91 63.36 1.09
N PRO A 46 -23.66 63.83 0.95
CA PRO A 46 -22.67 63.28 0.03
C PRO A 46 -21.84 62.15 0.64
N ASN A 47 -21.23 61.36 -0.24
CA ASN A 47 -20.02 60.56 -0.02
C ASN A 47 -20.01 59.61 1.19
N ASN A 48 -20.37 58.37 0.92
CA ASN A 48 -19.59 57.24 1.41
C ASN A 48 -19.47 56.18 0.31
N PHE A 49 -18.40 56.29 -0.49
CA PHE A 49 -17.85 55.13 -1.19
C PHE A 49 -17.44 54.10 -0.14
N ARG A 50 -18.36 53.21 0.23
CA ARG A 50 -18.01 51.92 0.81
C ARG A 50 -18.29 50.87 -0.25
N SER A 51 -17.22 50.49 -0.95
CA SER A 51 -17.13 49.25 -1.72
C SER A 51 -17.54 48.07 -0.84
N SER A 52 -18.79 47.64 -0.98
CA SER A 52 -19.28 46.39 -0.40
C SER A 52 -18.70 45.24 -1.21
N SER A 53 -17.47 44.82 -0.86
CA SER A 53 -16.89 43.56 -1.31
C SER A 53 -17.72 42.42 -0.75
N LYS A 54 -18.62 41.85 -1.56
CA LYS A 54 -19.34 40.61 -1.25
C LYS A 54 -18.35 39.45 -1.25
N ASN A 55 -17.57 39.28 -0.18
CA ASN A 55 -16.64 38.17 -0.06
C ASN A 55 -17.42 36.84 -0.01
N PRO A 56 -17.17 35.88 -0.92
CA PRO A 56 -17.70 34.53 -0.78
C PRO A 56 -17.12 33.93 0.51
N ARG A 57 -17.99 33.50 1.45
CA ARG A 57 -17.56 33.02 2.77
C ARG A 57 -16.74 31.73 2.60
N PHE A 58 -15.55 31.70 3.20
CA PHE A 58 -14.69 30.51 3.25
C PHE A 58 -15.24 29.49 4.24
N THR A 59 -15.25 28.20 3.86
CA THR A 59 -15.67 27.10 4.73
C THR A 59 -14.59 26.02 4.78
N PRO A 60 -13.95 25.77 5.95
CA PRO A 60 -12.98 24.69 6.07
C PRO A 60 -13.68 23.33 5.89
N SER A 61 -13.28 22.58 4.87
CA SER A 61 -13.88 21.29 4.52
C SER A 61 -12.80 20.30 4.09
N THR A 62 -13.13 19.01 4.04
CA THR A 62 -12.23 18.03 3.44
C THR A 62 -12.06 18.32 1.95
N PHE A 63 -10.83 18.30 1.47
CA PHE A 63 -10.54 18.58 0.06
C PHE A 63 -11.26 17.59 -0.87
N LEU A 64 -12.28 18.10 -1.58
CA LEU A 64 -13.22 17.29 -2.37
C LEU A 64 -12.56 16.61 -3.58
N HIS A 65 -11.49 17.23 -4.11
CA HIS A 65 -10.83 16.80 -5.35
C HIS A 65 -9.62 15.88 -5.12
N ASN A 66 -9.44 15.33 -3.91
CA ASN A 66 -8.33 14.45 -3.54
C ASN A 66 -8.13 13.29 -4.53
N ASN A 67 -9.21 12.63 -4.95
CA ASN A 67 -9.13 11.50 -5.89
C ASN A 67 -8.56 11.89 -7.26
N ARG A 68 -8.86 13.10 -7.75
CA ARG A 68 -8.39 13.56 -9.08
C ARG A 68 -6.90 13.87 -9.05
N ILE A 69 -6.45 14.55 -8.01
CA ILE A 69 -5.03 14.87 -7.83
C ILE A 69 -4.23 13.59 -7.57
N ALA A 70 -4.78 12.65 -6.80
CA ALA A 70 -4.13 11.36 -6.59
C ALA A 70 -3.90 10.58 -7.90
N ILE A 71 -4.89 10.55 -8.81
CA ILE A 71 -4.76 9.89 -10.12
C ILE A 71 -3.60 10.49 -10.94
N ALA A 72 -3.31 11.78 -10.79
CA ALA A 72 -2.22 12.45 -11.51
C ALA A 72 -0.87 12.34 -10.79
N LEU A 73 -0.80 12.67 -9.50
CA LEU A 73 0.46 12.81 -8.77
C LEU A 73 1.01 11.49 -8.21
N VAL A 74 0.16 10.51 -7.87
CA VAL A 74 0.66 9.23 -7.31
C VAL A 74 1.53 8.47 -8.32
N PRO A 75 1.13 8.32 -9.60
CA PRO A 75 2.01 7.68 -10.58
C PRO A 75 3.26 8.51 -10.89
N CYS A 76 3.18 9.86 -10.85
CA CYS A 76 4.35 10.71 -10.97
C CYS A 76 5.34 10.47 -9.81
N ALA A 77 4.84 10.37 -8.58
CA ALA A 77 5.66 10.07 -7.41
C ALA A 77 6.32 8.69 -7.51
N ALA A 78 5.58 7.67 -7.96
CA ALA A 78 6.12 6.33 -8.16
C ALA A 78 7.26 6.31 -9.19
N PHE A 79 7.10 7.02 -10.31
CA PHE A 79 8.16 7.16 -11.31
C PHE A 79 9.38 7.93 -10.79
N LEU A 80 9.19 8.95 -9.95
CA LEU A 80 10.31 9.67 -9.32
C LEU A 80 11.07 8.81 -8.30
N LEU A 81 10.37 7.92 -7.58
CA LEU A 81 11.02 6.97 -6.67
C LEU A 81 11.86 5.95 -7.44
N ASP A 82 11.36 5.48 -8.58
CA ASP A 82 12.09 4.58 -9.46
C ASP A 82 13.37 5.25 -10.01
N LEU A 83 13.25 6.48 -10.52
CA LEU A 83 14.41 7.27 -10.98
C LEU A 83 15.39 7.64 -9.85
N GLY A 84 14.88 7.85 -8.63
CA GLY A 84 15.67 8.27 -7.47
C GLY A 84 16.39 7.13 -6.74
N GLY A 85 15.97 5.88 -6.97
CA GLY A 85 16.57 4.69 -6.38
C GLY A 85 16.48 4.64 -4.84
N THR A 86 17.36 3.83 -4.24
CA THR A 86 17.30 3.48 -2.82
C THR A 86 17.51 4.66 -1.88
N ALA A 87 18.35 5.64 -2.25
CA ALA A 87 18.63 6.81 -1.42
C ALA A 87 17.39 7.70 -1.25
N VAL A 88 16.65 7.96 -2.33
CA VAL A 88 15.42 8.75 -2.28
C VAL A 88 14.33 8.03 -1.50
N VAL A 89 14.19 6.71 -1.68
CA VAL A 89 13.25 5.88 -0.90
C VAL A 89 13.60 5.90 0.59
N ALA A 90 14.87 5.74 0.95
CA ALA A 90 15.32 5.74 2.35
C ALA A 90 15.08 7.10 3.03
N THR A 91 15.38 8.21 2.34
CA THR A 91 15.17 9.56 2.89
C THR A 91 13.69 9.87 3.12
N LEU A 92 12.81 9.47 2.19
CA LEU A 92 11.37 9.66 2.34
C LEU A 92 10.76 8.73 3.41
N THR A 93 11.18 7.47 3.51
CA THR A 93 10.66 6.56 4.55
C THR A 93 11.05 7.06 5.94
N LEU A 94 12.31 7.46 6.15
CA LEU A 94 12.76 8.04 7.40
C LEU A 94 12.05 9.36 7.70
N GLY A 95 11.89 10.24 6.70
CA GLY A 95 11.15 11.50 6.84
C GLY A 95 9.68 11.30 7.23
N LEU A 96 8.99 10.32 6.63
CA LEU A 96 7.62 9.96 6.96
C LEU A 96 7.50 9.35 8.36
N MET A 97 8.47 8.54 8.80
CA MET A 97 8.51 8.02 10.17
C MET A 97 8.62 9.16 11.19
N ILE A 98 9.51 10.14 10.96
CA ILE A 98 9.66 11.32 11.82
C ILE A 98 8.35 12.12 11.82
N ALA A 99 7.77 12.41 10.65
CA ALA A 99 6.51 13.16 10.55
C ALA A 99 5.36 12.44 11.27
N TYR A 100 5.28 11.11 11.17
CA TYR A 100 4.29 10.30 11.88
C TYR A 100 4.47 10.36 13.40
N ILE A 101 5.71 10.27 13.89
CA ILE A 101 6.02 10.41 15.32
C ILE A 101 5.59 11.80 15.80
N LEU A 102 5.92 12.87 15.07
CA LEU A 102 5.54 14.24 15.42
C LEU A 102 4.03 14.45 15.42
N ASP A 103 3.31 13.87 14.46
CA ASP A 103 1.84 13.92 14.42
C ASP A 103 1.22 13.12 15.58
N SER A 104 1.78 11.95 15.91
CA SER A 104 1.35 11.14 17.07
C SER A 104 1.54 11.86 18.41
N LEU A 105 2.55 12.74 18.49
CA LEU A 105 2.80 13.62 19.64
C LEU A 105 1.91 14.88 19.63
N ASN A 106 0.98 15.00 18.67
CA ASN A 106 0.10 16.16 18.44
C ASN A 106 0.84 17.46 18.06
N ILE A 107 2.09 17.39 17.58
CA ILE A 107 2.88 18.54 17.14
C ILE A 107 2.64 18.78 15.64
N LYS A 108 1.48 19.34 15.30
CA LYS A 108 1.00 19.49 13.92
C LYS A 108 1.91 20.35 13.03
N SER A 109 2.49 21.42 13.57
CA SER A 109 3.45 22.27 12.85
C SER A 109 4.76 21.52 12.59
N GLY A 110 5.24 20.74 13.56
CA GLY A 110 6.41 19.88 13.41
C GLY A 110 6.22 18.81 12.34
N ALA A 111 5.06 18.17 12.30
CA ALA A 111 4.72 17.21 11.25
C ALA A 111 4.68 17.86 9.85
N PHE A 112 4.10 19.06 9.74
CA PHE A 112 4.07 19.83 8.48
C PHE A 112 5.48 20.16 7.98
N PHE A 113 6.35 20.73 8.82
CA PHE A 113 7.73 21.02 8.45
C PHE A 113 8.53 19.76 8.19
N GLY A 114 8.28 18.67 8.92
CA GLY A 114 8.89 17.36 8.70
C GLY A 114 8.62 16.84 7.28
N ILE A 115 7.39 16.97 6.77
CA ILE A 115 7.06 16.58 5.40
C ILE A 115 7.83 17.45 4.39
N TRP A 116 7.82 18.78 4.52
CA TRP A 116 8.54 19.66 3.59
C TRP A 116 10.06 19.46 3.62
N PHE A 117 10.67 19.30 4.79
CA PHE A 117 12.09 18.99 4.91
C PHE A 117 12.42 17.63 4.30
N SER A 118 11.55 16.63 4.47
CA SER A 118 11.75 15.32 3.83
C SER A 118 11.69 15.41 2.30
N LEU A 119 10.78 16.21 1.74
CA LEU A 119 10.70 16.44 0.29
C LEU A 119 11.94 17.19 -0.23
N ILE A 120 12.41 18.22 0.48
CA ILE A 120 13.64 18.95 0.13
C ILE A 120 14.86 18.04 0.21
N ALA A 121 15.01 17.28 1.30
CA ALA A 121 16.10 16.32 1.46
C ALA A 121 16.08 15.23 0.38
N SER A 122 14.89 14.77 -0.01
CA SER A 122 14.73 13.80 -1.10
C SER A 122 15.17 14.37 -2.45
N GLN A 123 15.03 15.68 -2.68
CA GLN A 123 15.56 16.34 -3.89
C GLN A 123 17.07 16.46 -3.90
N PHE A 124 17.68 16.78 -2.76
CA PHE A 124 19.13 16.75 -2.65
C PHE A 124 19.66 15.33 -2.89
N ALA A 125 19.04 14.32 -2.28
CA ALA A 125 19.39 12.92 -2.52
C ALA A 125 19.24 12.54 -3.99
N PHE A 126 18.15 12.96 -4.64
CA PHE A 126 17.92 12.76 -6.07
C PHE A 126 19.04 13.39 -6.91
N PHE A 127 19.46 14.62 -6.60
CA PHE A 127 20.53 15.30 -7.35
C PHE A 127 21.88 14.57 -7.26
N PHE A 128 22.23 14.03 -6.08
CA PHE A 128 23.52 13.34 -5.88
C PHE A 128 23.52 11.87 -6.30
N THR A 129 22.37 11.20 -6.24
CA THR A 129 22.25 9.76 -6.56
C THR A 129 21.83 9.51 -8.00
N SER A 130 20.99 10.38 -8.59
CA SER A 130 20.48 10.13 -9.94
C SER A 130 21.58 10.32 -10.99
N ASN A 131 21.79 9.30 -11.82
CA ASN A 131 22.80 9.33 -12.88
C ASN A 131 22.31 10.14 -14.10
N LEU A 132 21.44 11.14 -13.92
CA LEU A 132 20.81 11.91 -15.00
C LEU A 132 21.84 12.57 -15.92
N TYR A 133 22.99 12.99 -15.37
CA TYR A 133 24.10 13.52 -16.16
C TYR A 133 24.68 12.48 -17.13
N SER A 134 24.83 11.24 -16.68
CA SER A 134 25.25 10.11 -17.53
C SER A 134 24.15 9.70 -18.52
N VAL A 135 22.87 9.75 -18.11
CA VAL A 135 21.72 9.38 -18.95
C VAL A 135 21.54 10.34 -20.13
N PHE A 136 21.79 11.64 -19.94
CA PHE A 136 21.66 12.65 -20.99
C PHE A 136 22.98 12.92 -21.73
N ASN A 137 23.85 11.91 -21.89
CA ASN A 137 25.11 12.01 -22.64
C ASN A 137 25.93 13.26 -22.28
N ASN A 138 26.10 13.54 -20.98
CA ASN A 138 26.87 14.67 -20.45
C ASN A 138 26.33 16.08 -20.80
N SER A 139 25.07 16.22 -21.24
CA SER A 139 24.46 17.53 -21.44
C SER A 139 23.98 18.14 -20.11
N LEU A 140 24.79 19.05 -19.56
CA LEU A 140 24.51 19.72 -18.29
C LEU A 140 23.15 20.44 -18.32
N SER A 141 22.83 21.14 -19.41
CA SER A 141 21.61 21.95 -19.54
C SER A 141 20.33 21.12 -19.46
N ILE A 142 20.30 19.94 -20.10
CA ILE A 142 19.15 19.04 -20.10
C ILE A 142 18.99 18.39 -18.73
N SER A 143 20.11 18.00 -18.11
CA SER A 143 20.11 17.45 -16.75
C SER A 143 19.55 18.46 -15.73
N ILE A 144 19.96 19.73 -15.80
CA ILE A 144 19.41 20.80 -14.95
C ILE A 144 17.91 20.99 -15.21
N LEU A 145 17.48 21.05 -16.47
CA LEU A 145 16.07 21.24 -16.81
C LEU A 145 15.20 20.06 -16.33
N ALA A 146 15.68 18.83 -16.50
CA ALA A 146 15.02 17.62 -16.01
C ALA A 146 14.95 17.61 -14.47
N SER A 147 16.04 17.98 -13.79
CA SER A 147 16.06 18.12 -12.33
C SER A 147 15.08 19.18 -11.83
N LEU A 148 15.01 20.34 -12.48
CA LEU A 148 14.03 21.38 -12.16
C LEU A 148 12.59 20.93 -12.40
N PHE A 149 12.35 20.11 -13.42
CA PHE A 149 11.04 19.51 -13.66
C PHE A 149 10.66 18.52 -12.55
N CYS A 150 11.59 17.66 -12.10
CA CYS A 150 11.43 16.80 -10.93
C CYS A 150 11.30 17.60 -9.61
N ALA A 151 11.93 18.75 -9.50
CA ALA A 151 11.75 19.66 -8.37
C ALA A 151 10.31 20.20 -8.34
N LYS A 152 9.79 20.62 -9.51
CA LYS A 152 8.41 21.10 -9.67
C LYS A 152 7.37 20.04 -9.34
N THR A 153 7.56 18.78 -9.73
CA THR A 153 6.63 17.68 -9.40
C THR A 153 6.55 17.44 -7.89
N ASN A 154 7.69 17.33 -7.19
CA ASN A 154 7.71 17.14 -5.74
C ASN A 154 7.20 18.37 -4.98
N PHE A 155 7.41 19.58 -5.51
CA PHE A 155 6.78 20.77 -4.97
C PHE A 155 5.24 20.67 -5.02
N LEU A 156 4.65 20.22 -6.13
CA LEU A 156 3.20 20.00 -6.24
C LEU A 156 2.69 18.91 -5.29
N ILE A 157 3.48 17.85 -5.04
CA ILE A 157 3.18 16.83 -4.02
C ILE A 157 3.17 17.48 -2.61
N GLY A 158 4.13 18.35 -2.31
CA GLY A 158 4.17 19.13 -1.07
C GLY A 158 2.97 20.06 -0.90
N VAL A 159 2.54 20.73 -1.98
CA VAL A 159 1.31 21.56 -1.99
C VAL A 159 0.07 20.70 -1.73
N TRP A 160 -0.02 19.52 -2.34
CA TRP A 160 -1.13 18.59 -2.10
C TRP A 160 -1.16 18.07 -0.65
N ALA A 161 0.00 17.77 -0.06
CA ALA A 161 0.11 17.41 1.36
C ALA A 161 -0.30 18.57 2.27
N SER A 162 0.08 19.80 1.94
CA SER A 162 -0.24 21.01 2.71
C SER A 162 -1.75 21.23 2.86
N LEU A 163 -2.53 20.95 1.80
CA LEU A 163 -3.99 21.08 1.83
C LEU A 163 -4.69 20.09 2.79
N GLN A 164 -4.02 19.01 3.24
CA GLN A 164 -4.60 18.05 4.18
C GLN A 164 -4.58 18.57 5.63
N PHE A 165 -3.74 19.56 5.94
CA PHE A 165 -3.63 20.12 7.29
C PHE A 165 -4.76 21.13 7.56
N LYS A 166 -5.72 20.73 8.40
CA LYS A 166 -6.84 21.61 8.84
C LYS A 166 -6.37 22.90 9.51
N TRP A 167 -5.22 22.87 10.19
CA TRP A 167 -4.64 24.04 10.84
C TRP A 167 -4.36 25.16 9.83
N ILE A 168 -3.75 24.84 8.67
CA ILE A 168 -3.47 25.81 7.59
C ILE A 168 -4.76 26.37 6.99
N GLN A 169 -5.79 25.53 6.85
CA GLN A 169 -7.10 25.95 6.33
C GLN A 169 -7.79 26.99 7.22
N ILE A 170 -7.59 26.92 8.54
CA ILE A 170 -8.21 27.85 9.49
C ILE A 170 -7.42 29.16 9.55
N GLU A 171 -6.08 29.07 9.56
CA GLU A 171 -5.23 30.24 9.76
C GLU A 171 -5.06 31.10 8.49
N ASN A 172 -4.96 30.47 7.32
CA ASN A 172 -4.67 31.15 6.06
C ASN A 172 -5.61 30.74 4.91
N PRO A 173 -6.89 31.17 4.92
CA PRO A 173 -7.88 30.75 3.93
C PRO A 173 -7.59 31.21 2.50
N SER A 174 -6.98 32.38 2.32
CA SER A 174 -6.58 32.91 1.01
C SER A 174 -5.49 32.08 0.36
N ILE A 175 -4.49 31.64 1.15
CA ILE A 175 -3.41 30.78 0.69
C ILE A 175 -3.98 29.43 0.25
N VAL A 176 -4.92 28.85 1.01
CA VAL A 176 -5.55 27.58 0.65
C VAL A 176 -6.29 27.64 -0.69
N LEU A 177 -7.02 28.73 -0.96
CA LEU A 177 -7.66 28.93 -2.27
C LEU A 177 -6.63 29.09 -3.40
N ALA A 178 -5.52 29.78 -3.14
CA ALA A 178 -4.43 29.93 -4.11
C ALA A 178 -3.72 28.59 -4.38
N LEU A 179 -3.49 27.76 -3.36
CA LEU A 179 -2.89 26.43 -3.49
C LEU A 179 -3.82 25.46 -4.26
N GLU A 180 -5.14 25.51 -4.02
CA GLU A 180 -6.12 24.75 -4.80
C GLU A 180 -6.07 25.14 -6.29
N ARG A 181 -6.07 26.44 -6.59
CA ARG A 181 -5.96 26.97 -7.96
C ARG A 181 -4.62 26.61 -8.62
N LEU A 182 -3.51 26.69 -7.87
CA LEU A 182 -2.17 26.31 -8.35
C LEU A 182 -2.09 24.83 -8.71
N LEU A 183 -2.65 23.94 -7.88
CA LEU A 183 -2.74 22.51 -8.20
C LEU A 183 -3.53 22.27 -9.49
N PHE A 184 -4.72 22.86 -9.61
CA PHE A 184 -5.55 22.67 -10.80
C PHE A 184 -4.92 23.24 -12.08
N GLY A 185 -4.19 24.35 -12.00
CA GLY A 185 -3.48 24.94 -13.14
C GLY A 185 -2.19 24.24 -13.53
N CYS A 186 -1.41 23.73 -12.57
CA CYS A 186 -0.07 23.18 -12.86
C CYS A 186 -0.04 21.66 -13.03
N VAL A 187 -0.90 20.90 -12.35
CA VAL A 187 -0.88 19.43 -12.37
C VAL A 187 -1.11 18.85 -13.78
N PRO A 188 -2.06 19.32 -14.61
CA PRO A 188 -2.25 18.78 -15.96
C PRO A 188 -0.99 18.89 -16.83
N ILE A 189 -0.23 19.98 -16.64
CA ILE A 189 0.98 20.27 -17.40
C ILE A 189 2.11 19.33 -17.00
N VAL A 190 2.30 19.19 -15.68
CA VAL A 190 3.40 18.40 -15.13
C VAL A 190 3.13 16.90 -15.23
N ALA A 191 1.90 16.47 -14.95
CA ALA A 191 1.54 15.06 -14.98
C ALA A 191 1.54 14.48 -16.39
N SER A 192 1.07 15.22 -17.40
CA SER A 192 1.13 14.78 -18.80
C SER A 192 2.56 14.52 -19.25
N ALA A 193 3.47 15.46 -18.99
CA ALA A 193 4.88 15.34 -19.35
C ALA A 193 5.60 14.21 -18.58
N MET A 194 5.35 14.03 -17.28
CA MET A 194 5.91 12.92 -16.51
C MET A 194 5.39 11.56 -16.98
N PHE A 195 4.09 11.45 -17.27
CA PHE A 195 3.51 10.21 -17.80
C PHE A 195 4.10 9.89 -19.16
N THR A 196 4.30 10.89 -20.03
CA THR A 196 4.97 10.63 -21.30
C THR A 196 6.39 10.17 -21.12
N TRP A 197 7.15 10.79 -20.22
CA TRP A 197 8.52 10.38 -19.95
C TRP A 197 8.57 8.92 -19.50
N ALA A 198 7.73 8.54 -18.54
CA ALA A 198 7.61 7.16 -18.07
C ALA A 198 7.19 6.17 -19.17
N THR A 199 6.28 6.56 -20.06
CA THR A 199 5.89 5.68 -21.18
C THR A 199 6.98 5.55 -22.23
N VAL A 200 7.71 6.63 -22.52
CA VAL A 200 8.78 6.63 -23.52
C VAL A 200 9.97 5.81 -23.03
N SER A 201 10.27 5.83 -21.73
CA SER A 201 11.30 4.94 -21.17
C SER A 201 10.94 3.46 -21.27
N ALA A 202 9.64 3.12 -21.33
CA ALA A 202 9.18 1.74 -21.42
C ALA A 202 8.97 1.23 -22.86
N VAL A 203 8.41 2.06 -23.74
CA VAL A 203 7.93 1.65 -25.08
C VAL A 203 8.77 2.26 -26.22
N GLY A 204 9.58 3.29 -25.92
CA GLY A 204 10.39 3.99 -26.92
C GLY A 204 9.76 5.28 -27.45
N MET A 205 10.53 6.01 -28.28
CA MET A 205 10.23 7.39 -28.70
C MET A 205 9.31 7.51 -29.93
N ILE A 206 9.18 6.45 -30.74
CA ILE A 206 8.54 6.48 -32.07
C ILE A 206 7.12 7.06 -32.00
N ASN A 207 6.28 6.59 -31.08
CA ASN A 207 4.88 7.02 -30.94
C ASN A 207 4.64 8.01 -29.78
N ALA A 208 5.70 8.65 -29.27
CA ALA A 208 5.64 9.44 -28.04
C ALA A 208 4.65 10.62 -28.09
N ALA A 209 4.51 11.27 -29.26
CA ALA A 209 3.56 12.37 -29.44
C ALA A 209 2.10 11.93 -29.30
N TYR A 210 1.76 10.71 -29.72
CA TYR A 210 0.42 10.15 -29.56
C TYR A 210 0.12 9.80 -28.10
N TYR A 211 1.12 9.32 -27.33
CA TYR A 211 0.96 9.12 -25.88
C TYR A 211 0.72 10.46 -25.17
N LEU A 212 1.48 11.51 -25.53
CA LEU A 212 1.29 12.86 -24.99
C LEU A 212 -0.11 13.40 -25.27
N MET A 213 -0.60 13.21 -26.50
CA MET A 213 -1.95 13.60 -26.91
C MET A 213 -3.01 12.95 -26.02
N VAL A 214 -2.93 11.64 -25.77
CA VAL A 214 -3.90 10.92 -24.94
C VAL A 214 -3.86 11.41 -23.49
N PHE A 215 -2.68 11.56 -22.90
CA PHE A 215 -2.55 12.07 -21.53
C PHE A 215 -3.07 13.50 -21.39
N ASN A 216 -2.79 14.37 -22.36
CA ASN A 216 -3.34 15.73 -22.40
C ASN A 216 -4.87 15.71 -22.46
N CYS A 217 -5.49 14.88 -23.30
CA CYS A 217 -6.95 14.73 -23.35
C CYS A 217 -7.54 14.30 -22.00
N VAL A 218 -6.94 13.29 -21.35
CA VAL A 218 -7.39 12.77 -20.05
C VAL A 218 -7.28 13.84 -18.96
N PHE A 219 -6.12 14.50 -18.83
CA PHE A 219 -5.93 15.52 -17.81
C PHE A 219 -6.76 16.78 -18.07
N TYR A 220 -6.95 17.16 -19.34
CA TYR A 220 -7.86 18.24 -19.71
C TYR A 220 -9.30 17.94 -19.25
N TRP A 221 -9.79 16.71 -19.44
CA TRP A 221 -11.12 16.31 -18.94
C TRP A 221 -11.24 16.37 -17.42
N LEU A 222 -10.18 15.97 -16.72
CA LEU A 222 -10.17 15.87 -15.26
C LEU A 222 -10.11 17.25 -14.59
N PHE A 223 -9.38 18.21 -15.17
CA PHE A 223 -9.05 19.48 -14.52
C PHE A 223 -9.65 20.72 -15.20
N SER A 224 -9.74 20.79 -16.53
CA SER A 224 -10.08 22.03 -17.26
C SER A 224 -11.58 22.33 -17.40
N ILE A 225 -12.45 21.35 -17.16
CA ILE A 225 -13.92 21.58 -17.14
C ILE A 225 -14.26 22.47 -15.94
N PRO A 226 -15.18 23.46 -16.05
CA PRO A 226 -15.51 24.37 -14.95
C PRO A 226 -15.95 23.59 -13.70
N ARG A 227 -15.25 23.82 -12.58
CA ARG A 227 -15.51 23.20 -11.27
C ARG A 227 -15.55 24.24 -10.16
N VAL A 228 -16.43 24.00 -9.19
CA VAL A 228 -16.55 24.80 -7.97
C VAL A 228 -15.41 24.44 -7.00
N SER A 229 -14.85 25.46 -6.33
CA SER A 229 -13.84 25.32 -5.28
C SER A 229 -14.35 24.50 -4.10
N SER A 230 -13.48 23.70 -3.47
CA SER A 230 -13.84 22.94 -2.26
C SER A 230 -14.03 23.80 -1.01
N PHE A 231 -13.50 25.02 -0.99
CA PHE A 231 -13.43 25.85 0.20
C PHE A 231 -14.31 27.11 0.15
N LYS A 232 -14.99 27.39 -0.97
CA LYS A 232 -15.97 28.48 -1.09
C LYS A 232 -17.38 28.00 -0.71
N SER A 233 -18.09 28.74 0.15
CA SER A 233 -19.46 28.40 0.55
C SER A 233 -20.39 28.41 -0.67
N LYS A 234 -21.20 27.35 -0.84
CA LYS A 234 -22.35 27.39 -1.75
C LYS A 234 -23.35 28.43 -1.23
N GLN A 235 -23.53 29.53 -1.95
CA GLN A 235 -24.62 30.46 -1.65
C GLN A 235 -25.94 29.78 -2.06
N GLU A 236 -26.68 29.24 -1.09
CA GLU A 236 -28.03 28.66 -1.29
C GLU A 236 -29.13 29.73 -1.40
N VAL A 237 -28.80 30.96 -1.79
CA VAL A 237 -29.81 32.01 -1.98
C VAL A 237 -30.28 31.98 -3.43
N GLY A 238 -31.37 31.25 -3.68
CA GLY A 238 -32.32 31.43 -4.78
C GLY A 238 -31.74 31.81 -6.15
N TYR A 239 -31.03 30.90 -6.81
CA TYR A 239 -30.72 31.04 -8.24
C TYR A 239 -31.99 30.85 -9.07
N HIS A 240 -32.76 31.92 -9.28
CA HIS A 240 -33.70 32.00 -10.37
C HIS A 240 -32.90 32.25 -11.67
N GLY A 241 -32.27 31.19 -12.20
CA GLY A 241 -31.53 31.29 -13.48
C GLY A 241 -30.41 30.28 -13.73
N GLY A 242 -29.95 29.52 -12.73
CA GLY A 242 -29.00 28.40 -12.94
C GLY A 242 -27.57 28.76 -13.36
N GLU A 243 -27.18 30.03 -13.43
CA GLU A 243 -25.81 30.45 -13.74
C GLU A 243 -24.92 30.48 -12.48
N ILE A 244 -23.84 29.71 -12.49
CA ILE A 244 -22.84 29.68 -11.41
C ILE A 244 -21.94 30.93 -11.57
N PRO A 245 -21.74 31.75 -10.53
CA PRO A 245 -20.90 32.95 -10.62
C PRO A 245 -19.43 32.56 -10.83
N GLU A 246 -18.77 33.24 -11.76
CA GLU A 246 -17.38 32.97 -12.18
C GLU A 246 -16.40 32.98 -11.00
N GLU A 247 -16.68 33.80 -9.97
CA GLU A 247 -15.89 33.88 -8.75
C GLU A 247 -15.88 32.59 -7.92
N THR A 248 -16.78 31.63 -8.17
CA THR A 248 -16.82 30.34 -7.44
C THR A 248 -16.06 29.22 -8.14
N LEU A 249 -15.61 29.44 -9.37
CA LEU A 249 -14.81 28.48 -10.13
C LEU A 249 -13.36 28.48 -9.64
N ILE A 250 -12.71 27.31 -9.75
CA ILE A 250 -11.29 27.15 -9.38
C ILE A 250 -10.39 27.82 -10.42
N LEU A 251 -10.65 27.55 -11.71
CA LEU A 251 -9.84 28.01 -12.82
C LEU A 251 -10.35 29.33 -13.39
N GLY A 252 -9.42 30.21 -13.74
CA GLY A 252 -9.71 31.44 -14.48
C GLY A 252 -9.75 31.22 -16.01
N PRO A 253 -10.13 32.27 -16.79
CA PRO A 253 -10.13 32.21 -18.25
C PRO A 253 -8.70 32.03 -18.82
N LEU A 254 -7.69 32.64 -18.20
CA LEU A 254 -6.29 32.53 -18.63
C LEU A 254 -5.75 31.11 -18.49
N GLU A 255 -5.99 30.44 -17.36
CA GLU A 255 -5.56 29.05 -17.14
C GLU A 255 -6.28 28.10 -18.09
N SER A 256 -7.58 28.33 -18.31
CA SER A 256 -8.37 27.55 -19.26
C SER A 256 -7.83 27.72 -20.70
N CYS A 257 -7.43 28.93 -21.08
CA CYS A 257 -6.78 29.20 -22.35
C CYS A 257 -5.43 28.45 -22.48
N ILE A 258 -4.56 28.53 -21.46
CA ILE A 258 -3.29 27.80 -21.44
C ILE A 258 -3.50 26.29 -21.57
N HIS A 259 -4.47 25.72 -20.85
CA HIS A 259 -4.80 24.30 -20.96
C HIS A 259 -5.30 23.92 -22.36
N THR A 260 -6.07 24.79 -23.03
CA THR A 260 -6.50 24.54 -24.41
C THR A 260 -5.35 24.64 -25.42
N LEU A 261 -4.45 25.62 -25.26
CA LEU A 261 -3.27 25.74 -26.11
C LEU A 261 -2.35 24.53 -25.93
N GLN A 262 -2.16 24.08 -24.70
CA GLN A 262 -1.41 22.86 -24.42
C GLN A 262 -2.05 21.63 -25.06
N LEU A 263 -3.37 21.47 -24.93
CA LEU A 263 -4.09 20.33 -25.50
C LEU A 263 -3.90 20.23 -27.02
N LEU A 264 -3.96 21.35 -27.73
CA LEU A 264 -3.93 21.39 -29.19
C LEU A 264 -2.51 21.39 -29.78
N PHE A 265 -1.60 22.17 -29.21
CA PHE A 265 -0.30 22.43 -29.83
C PHE A 265 0.85 21.62 -29.24
N LEU A 266 0.80 21.25 -27.96
CA LEU A 266 1.95 20.56 -27.32
C LEU A 266 2.29 19.21 -27.99
N PRO A 267 1.32 18.32 -28.30
CA PRO A 267 1.63 17.07 -29.01
C PRO A 267 2.21 17.30 -30.40
N LEU A 268 1.71 18.31 -31.11
CA LEU A 268 2.17 18.66 -32.46
C LEU A 268 3.61 19.20 -32.44
N VAL A 269 3.91 20.17 -31.58
CA VAL A 269 5.26 20.75 -31.44
C VAL A 269 6.24 19.65 -31.00
N PHE A 270 5.83 18.77 -30.10
CA PHE A 270 6.66 17.65 -29.66
C PHE A 270 6.95 16.65 -30.79
N HIS A 271 5.98 16.36 -31.66
CA HIS A 271 6.21 15.50 -32.84
C HIS A 271 7.17 16.15 -33.84
N VAL A 272 6.97 17.43 -34.16
CA VAL A 272 7.85 18.19 -35.07
C VAL A 272 9.27 18.27 -34.51
N ALA A 273 9.43 18.50 -33.20
CA ALA A 273 10.74 18.56 -32.55
C ALA A 273 11.45 17.19 -32.54
N SER A 274 10.72 16.11 -32.24
CA SER A 274 11.28 14.75 -32.17
C SER A 274 11.62 14.18 -33.55
N HIS A 275 10.79 14.42 -34.56
CA HIS A 275 10.91 13.85 -35.91
C HIS A 275 11.30 14.90 -36.96
N HIS A 276 12.04 15.94 -36.57
CA HIS A 276 12.34 17.11 -37.43
C HIS A 276 12.92 16.77 -38.82
N SER A 277 13.63 15.65 -38.95
CA SER A 277 14.20 15.17 -40.21
C SER A 277 13.19 14.48 -41.15
N VAL A 278 12.04 14.04 -40.62
CA VAL A 278 11.06 13.17 -41.31
C VAL A 278 9.65 13.78 -41.29
N VAL A 279 9.50 15.04 -40.85
CA VAL A 279 8.20 15.72 -40.66
C VAL A 279 7.28 15.68 -41.89
N PHE A 280 7.84 15.79 -43.09
CA PHE A 280 7.07 15.86 -44.33
C PHE A 280 6.66 14.49 -44.91
N THR A 281 7.16 13.38 -44.38
CA THR A 281 6.82 12.05 -44.92
C THR A 281 5.42 11.60 -44.53
N SER A 282 4.88 12.09 -43.41
CA SER A 282 3.54 11.72 -42.93
C SER A 282 2.74 12.95 -42.44
N ILE A 283 2.35 13.80 -43.39
CA ILE A 283 1.48 14.97 -43.15
C ILE A 283 0.18 14.59 -42.40
N SER A 284 -0.31 13.36 -42.59
CA SER A 284 -1.46 12.81 -41.86
C SER A 284 -1.26 12.80 -40.34
N ASP A 285 -0.03 12.56 -39.85
CA ASP A 285 0.24 12.49 -38.40
C ASP A 285 0.14 13.88 -37.76
N LEU A 286 0.63 14.92 -38.44
CA LEU A 286 0.49 16.31 -37.99
C LEU A 286 -0.97 16.72 -37.86
N PHE A 287 -1.79 16.39 -38.88
CA PHE A 287 -3.21 16.68 -38.85
C PHE A 287 -3.96 15.88 -37.79
N LEU A 288 -3.64 14.59 -37.60
CA LEU A 288 -4.27 13.78 -36.55
C LEU A 288 -3.93 14.32 -35.16
N LEU A 289 -2.67 14.68 -34.90
CA LEU A 289 -2.23 15.22 -33.61
C LEU A 289 -2.88 16.54 -33.23
N PHE A 290 -3.36 17.33 -34.20
CA PHE A 290 -4.10 18.58 -33.94
C PHE A 290 -5.62 18.38 -33.93
N PHE A 291 -6.18 17.75 -34.97
CA PHE A 291 -7.63 17.68 -35.16
C PHE A 291 -8.32 16.65 -34.23
N VAL A 292 -7.61 15.62 -33.76
CA VAL A 292 -8.18 14.69 -32.77
C VAL A 292 -8.39 15.37 -31.40
N PRO A 293 -7.39 16.05 -30.79
CA PRO A 293 -7.61 16.85 -29.59
C PRO A 293 -8.63 17.97 -29.78
N PHE A 294 -8.69 18.56 -30.97
CA PHE A 294 -9.67 19.58 -31.30
C PHE A 294 -11.11 19.03 -31.31
N LEU A 295 -11.36 17.89 -31.96
CA LEU A 295 -12.65 17.20 -31.88
C LEU A 295 -13.01 16.84 -30.43
N PHE A 296 -12.03 16.38 -29.64
CA PHE A 296 -12.22 16.09 -28.23
C PHE A 296 -12.59 17.35 -27.42
N GLN A 297 -11.95 18.49 -27.66
CA GLN A 297 -12.28 19.77 -27.02
C GLN A 297 -13.70 20.23 -27.39
N LEU A 298 -14.09 20.09 -28.66
CA LEU A 298 -15.44 20.41 -29.12
C LEU A 298 -16.49 19.49 -28.47
N TYR A 299 -16.16 18.20 -28.28
CA TYR A 299 -17.00 17.31 -27.48
C TYR A 299 -17.06 17.73 -26.00
N ALA A 300 -15.93 18.07 -25.39
CA ALA A 300 -15.87 18.57 -24.02
C ALA A 300 -16.63 19.88 -23.83
N SER A 301 -16.79 20.69 -24.89
CA SER A 301 -17.62 21.90 -24.86
C SER A 301 -19.10 21.60 -24.53
N THR A 302 -19.60 20.39 -24.77
CA THR A 302 -20.95 19.97 -24.33
C THR A 302 -21.12 20.01 -22.81
N ARG A 303 -20.00 19.97 -22.07
CA ARG A 303 -19.94 20.08 -20.61
C ARG A 303 -19.38 21.42 -20.13
N GLY A 304 -19.32 22.42 -21.01
CA GLY A 304 -18.87 23.76 -20.67
C GLY A 304 -17.36 23.99 -20.74
N ALA A 305 -16.58 23.19 -21.48
CA ALA A 305 -15.12 23.41 -21.60
C ALA A 305 -14.73 24.76 -22.26
N LEU A 306 -15.59 25.33 -23.11
CA LEU A 306 -15.38 26.61 -23.81
C LEU A 306 -16.05 27.81 -23.09
N TRP A 307 -16.37 27.67 -21.80
CA TRP A 307 -17.08 28.70 -21.03
C TRP A 307 -16.38 30.07 -21.00
N TRP A 308 -15.06 30.09 -21.19
CA TRP A 308 -14.24 31.31 -21.16
C TRP A 308 -14.16 32.04 -22.52
N VAL A 309 -14.63 31.42 -23.61
CA VAL A 309 -14.52 31.99 -24.97
C VAL A 309 -15.68 32.93 -25.28
N THR A 310 -16.92 32.47 -25.12
CA THR A 310 -18.12 33.29 -25.26
C THR A 310 -19.18 32.85 -24.25
N LYS A 311 -20.03 33.78 -23.80
CA LYS A 311 -21.18 33.46 -22.92
C LYS A 311 -22.42 33.04 -23.73
N ASN A 312 -22.48 33.43 -25.01
CA ASN A 312 -23.60 33.15 -25.90
C ASN A 312 -23.66 31.66 -26.29
N GLN A 313 -24.71 30.96 -25.87
CA GLN A 313 -24.88 29.53 -26.19
C GLN A 313 -25.03 29.24 -27.68
N ASN A 314 -25.60 30.18 -28.45
CA ASN A 314 -25.77 30.06 -29.90
C ASN A 314 -24.42 30.09 -30.64
N ASP A 315 -23.51 30.97 -30.22
CA ASP A 315 -22.18 31.10 -30.82
C ASP A 315 -21.34 29.85 -30.52
N ILE A 316 -21.39 29.34 -29.28
CA ILE A 316 -20.73 28.07 -28.91
C ILE A 316 -21.28 26.91 -29.75
N ARG A 317 -22.59 26.86 -29.99
CA ARG A 317 -23.21 25.81 -30.81
C ARG A 317 -22.76 25.92 -32.26
N SER A 318 -22.69 27.12 -32.82
CA SER A 318 -22.20 27.36 -34.18
C SER A 318 -20.74 26.91 -34.33
N ILE A 319 -19.86 27.36 -33.43
CA ILE A 319 -18.44 26.97 -33.37
C ILE A 319 -18.32 25.45 -33.29
N ARG A 320 -19.11 24.79 -32.44
CA ARG A 320 -19.07 23.33 -32.28
C ARG A 320 -19.43 22.58 -33.56
N VAL A 321 -20.48 23.00 -34.25
CA VAL A 321 -20.98 22.29 -35.44
C VAL A 321 -20.09 22.55 -36.63
N VAL A 322 -19.74 23.81 -36.92
CA VAL A 322 -18.93 24.18 -38.08
C VAL A 322 -17.51 23.63 -37.95
N ASN A 323 -16.82 23.94 -36.86
CA ASN A 323 -15.45 23.46 -36.67
C ASN A 323 -15.39 21.95 -36.43
N GLY A 324 -16.45 21.38 -35.83
CA GLY A 324 -16.56 19.93 -35.65
C GLY A 324 -16.69 19.20 -36.99
N ALA A 325 -17.46 19.74 -37.94
CA ALA A 325 -17.58 19.15 -39.27
C ALA A 325 -16.25 19.20 -40.04
N VAL A 326 -15.55 20.35 -40.02
CA VAL A 326 -14.24 20.49 -40.66
C VAL A 326 -13.23 19.51 -40.06
N ALA A 327 -13.14 19.46 -38.74
CA ALA A 327 -12.20 18.59 -38.04
C ALA A 327 -12.50 17.10 -38.29
N LEU A 328 -13.78 16.73 -38.38
CA LEU A 328 -14.20 15.36 -38.66
C LEU A 328 -13.82 14.93 -40.07
N VAL A 329 -13.97 15.81 -41.08
CA VAL A 329 -13.53 15.54 -42.46
C VAL A 329 -12.02 15.27 -42.51
N VAL A 330 -11.21 16.15 -41.91
CA VAL A 330 -9.75 16.01 -41.94
C VAL A 330 -9.29 14.73 -41.23
N VAL A 331 -9.85 14.43 -40.05
CA VAL A 331 -9.50 13.22 -39.29
C VAL A 331 -9.86 11.95 -40.06
N VAL A 332 -11.05 11.90 -40.67
CA VAL A 332 -11.48 10.74 -41.44
C VAL A 332 -10.56 10.49 -42.64
N ILE A 333 -10.24 11.52 -43.43
CA ILE A 333 -9.31 11.39 -44.57
C ILE A 333 -7.93 10.91 -44.10
N CYS A 334 -7.41 11.43 -42.99
CA CYS A 334 -6.12 10.99 -42.46
C CYS A 334 -6.14 9.52 -42.01
N LEU A 335 -7.23 9.07 -41.37
CA LEU A 335 -7.40 7.67 -40.97
C LEU A 335 -7.58 6.73 -42.17
N GLU A 336 -8.23 7.17 -43.23
CA GLU A 336 -8.36 6.40 -44.46
C GLU A 336 -7.00 6.13 -45.10
N ILE A 337 -6.19 7.16 -45.28
CA ILE A 337 -4.84 7.03 -45.87
C ILE A 337 -3.97 6.12 -44.98
N ARG A 338 -3.95 6.37 -43.67
CA ARG A 338 -3.02 5.71 -42.74
C ARG A 338 -3.43 4.29 -42.33
N VAL A 339 -4.74 4.02 -42.20
CA VAL A 339 -5.24 2.75 -41.65
C VAL A 339 -5.95 1.93 -42.71
N VAL A 340 -6.95 2.51 -43.38
CA VAL A 340 -7.83 1.74 -44.28
C VAL A 340 -7.09 1.31 -45.54
N PHE A 341 -6.47 2.24 -46.27
CA PHE A 341 -5.76 1.92 -47.51
C PHE A 341 -4.41 1.25 -47.25
N HIS A 342 -3.69 1.66 -46.20
CA HIS A 342 -2.40 1.07 -45.86
C HIS A 342 -2.52 -0.37 -45.34
N SER A 343 -3.38 -0.63 -44.35
CA SER A 343 -3.48 -1.95 -43.70
C SER A 343 -4.56 -2.85 -44.31
N PHE A 344 -5.69 -2.28 -44.75
CA PHE A 344 -6.84 -3.05 -45.24
C PHE A 344 -7.04 -2.96 -46.76
N GLY A 345 -6.15 -2.31 -47.51
CA GLY A 345 -6.30 -2.09 -48.94
C GLY A 345 -6.50 -3.38 -49.76
N ARG A 346 -5.90 -4.50 -49.32
CA ARG A 346 -6.03 -5.82 -49.97
C ARG A 346 -7.42 -6.44 -49.84
N TYR A 347 -8.22 -6.02 -48.85
CA TYR A 347 -9.57 -6.52 -48.63
C TYR A 347 -10.65 -5.68 -49.32
N ILE A 348 -10.27 -4.53 -49.90
CA ILE A 348 -11.19 -3.69 -50.66
C ILE A 348 -11.32 -4.29 -52.06
N GLN A 349 -12.49 -4.84 -52.37
CA GLN A 349 -12.73 -5.53 -53.64
C GLN A 349 -13.06 -4.58 -54.79
N VAL A 350 -13.28 -3.29 -54.51
CA VAL A 350 -13.64 -2.27 -55.50
C VAL A 350 -12.38 -1.68 -56.15
N PRO A 351 -12.31 -1.54 -57.49
CA PRO A 351 -11.18 -0.90 -58.15
C PRO A 351 -11.16 0.63 -57.96
N PRO A 352 -9.97 1.27 -58.00
CA PRO A 352 -9.86 2.73 -58.03
C PRO A 352 -10.42 3.30 -59.34
N PRO A 353 -11.06 4.50 -59.32
CA PRO A 353 -11.15 5.47 -58.21
C PRO A 353 -12.38 5.29 -57.29
N LEU A 354 -13.27 4.33 -57.60
CA LEU A 354 -14.52 4.13 -56.84
C LEU A 354 -14.27 3.67 -55.41
N ASN A 355 -13.15 2.99 -55.15
CA ASN A 355 -12.75 2.63 -53.79
C ASN A 355 -12.61 3.86 -52.87
N TYR A 356 -11.94 4.94 -53.32
CA TYR A 356 -11.76 6.16 -52.54
C TYR A 356 -13.10 6.82 -52.24
N VAL A 357 -14.00 6.90 -53.23
CA VAL A 357 -15.32 7.52 -53.07
C VAL A 357 -16.22 6.70 -52.13
N LEU A 358 -16.26 5.37 -52.28
CA LEU A 358 -17.12 4.55 -51.43
C LEU A 358 -16.56 4.43 -50.01
N VAL A 359 -15.25 4.32 -49.82
CA VAL A 359 -14.62 4.32 -48.49
C VAL A 359 -14.88 5.66 -47.79
N THR A 360 -14.65 6.79 -48.46
CA THR A 360 -14.96 8.12 -47.90
C THR A 360 -16.43 8.26 -47.51
N ILE A 361 -17.35 7.87 -48.39
CA ILE A 361 -18.79 7.88 -48.09
C ILE A 361 -19.13 7.07 -46.84
N THR A 362 -18.53 5.88 -46.68
CA THR A 362 -18.83 5.00 -45.54
C THR A 362 -18.25 5.53 -44.23
N MET A 363 -16.98 5.92 -44.23
CA MET A 363 -16.28 6.41 -43.05
C MET A 363 -16.82 7.78 -42.62
N LEU A 364 -16.92 8.74 -43.55
CA LEU A 364 -17.39 10.10 -43.27
C LEU A 364 -18.89 10.12 -42.97
N GLY A 365 -19.70 9.35 -43.71
CA GLY A 365 -21.13 9.21 -43.45
C GLY A 365 -21.40 8.52 -42.11
N GLY A 366 -20.62 7.49 -41.76
CA GLY A 366 -20.70 6.84 -40.44
C GLY A 366 -20.28 7.78 -39.31
N ALA A 367 -19.15 8.47 -39.44
CA ALA A 367 -18.68 9.41 -38.42
C ALA A 367 -19.62 10.60 -38.25
N SER A 368 -20.16 11.16 -39.33
CA SER A 368 -21.11 12.28 -39.28
C SER A 368 -22.46 11.89 -38.67
N THR A 369 -22.99 10.69 -38.95
CA THR A 369 -24.22 10.20 -38.31
C THR A 369 -24.04 10.02 -36.80
N VAL A 370 -22.92 9.41 -36.37
CA VAL A 370 -22.58 9.28 -34.93
C VAL A 370 -22.38 10.65 -34.29
N GLY A 371 -21.67 11.57 -34.94
CA GLY A 371 -21.43 12.93 -34.46
C GLY A 371 -22.72 13.75 -34.32
N ALA A 372 -23.60 13.70 -35.33
CA ALA A 372 -24.91 14.37 -35.30
C ALA A 372 -25.80 13.86 -34.16
N TYR A 373 -25.79 12.56 -33.90
CA TYR A 373 -26.48 11.98 -32.75
C TYR A 373 -25.85 12.42 -31.42
N ALA A 374 -24.52 12.39 -31.30
CA ALA A 374 -23.80 12.75 -30.09
C ALA A 374 -24.00 14.22 -29.69
N VAL A 375 -24.12 15.12 -30.67
CA VAL A 375 -24.40 16.56 -30.45
C VAL A 375 -25.90 16.83 -30.25
N GLY A 376 -26.77 15.85 -30.49
CA GLY A 376 -28.22 15.97 -30.31
C GLY A 376 -28.92 16.75 -31.42
N MET A 377 -28.41 16.69 -32.65
CA MET A 377 -28.99 17.41 -33.81
C MET A 377 -30.20 16.71 -34.44
N ILE A 378 -30.53 15.49 -33.98
CA ILE A 378 -31.63 14.69 -34.52
C ILE A 378 -32.89 14.97 -33.69
N GLY A 379 -33.78 15.79 -34.23
CA GLY A 379 -35.03 16.18 -33.57
C GLY A 379 -36.11 16.65 -34.55
N ASP A 380 -35.71 17.35 -35.61
CA ASP A 380 -36.62 17.88 -36.62
C ASP A 380 -36.91 16.86 -37.73
N ALA A 381 -38.08 16.94 -38.36
CA ALA A 381 -38.49 16.02 -39.44
C ALA A 381 -37.45 15.95 -40.57
N PHE A 382 -36.93 17.10 -41.01
CA PHE A 382 -35.88 17.18 -42.03
C PHE A 382 -34.56 16.54 -41.57
N SER A 383 -34.11 16.85 -40.34
CA SER A 383 -32.89 16.26 -39.77
C SER A 383 -32.97 14.73 -39.64
N SER A 384 -34.16 14.22 -39.29
CA SER A 384 -34.41 12.78 -39.18
C SER A 384 -34.44 12.08 -40.53
N MET A 385 -34.98 12.74 -41.57
CA MET A 385 -34.96 12.23 -42.94
C MET A 385 -33.52 12.19 -43.49
N ALA A 386 -32.75 13.27 -43.31
CA ALA A 386 -31.35 13.32 -43.70
C ALA A 386 -30.52 12.22 -42.98
N PHE A 387 -30.75 12.01 -41.69
CA PHE A 387 -30.12 10.94 -40.93
C PHE A 387 -30.45 9.54 -41.47
N THR A 388 -31.71 9.30 -41.85
CA THR A 388 -32.11 8.01 -42.46
C THR A 388 -31.50 7.80 -43.84
N ALA A 389 -31.48 8.82 -44.70
CA ALA A 389 -30.88 8.74 -46.03
C ALA A 389 -29.37 8.45 -45.94
N MET A 390 -28.65 9.16 -45.06
CA MET A 390 -27.22 8.93 -44.83
C MET A 390 -26.93 7.52 -44.29
N SER A 391 -27.73 7.02 -43.34
CA SER A 391 -27.52 5.68 -42.78
C SER A 391 -27.73 4.56 -43.82
N VAL A 392 -28.70 4.72 -44.72
CA VAL A 392 -28.93 3.79 -45.85
C VAL A 392 -27.76 3.82 -46.83
N LEU A 393 -27.33 5.02 -47.20
CA LEU A 393 -26.24 5.24 -48.15
C LEU A 393 -24.90 4.69 -47.61
N VAL A 394 -24.60 4.91 -46.33
CA VAL A 394 -23.43 4.33 -45.65
C VAL A 394 -23.48 2.81 -45.63
N SER A 395 -24.64 2.21 -45.31
CA SER A 395 -24.76 0.75 -45.25
C SER A 395 -24.62 0.10 -46.63
N ALA A 396 -25.16 0.72 -47.68
CA ALA A 396 -25.02 0.25 -49.06
C ALA A 396 -23.58 0.36 -49.55
N ALA A 397 -22.95 1.52 -49.37
CA ALA A 397 -21.56 1.74 -49.76
C ALA A 397 -20.59 0.80 -49.01
N GLY A 398 -20.83 0.55 -47.72
CA GLY A 398 -20.00 -0.33 -46.90
C GLY A 398 -20.06 -1.79 -47.35
N ALA A 399 -21.25 -2.25 -47.73
CA ALA A 399 -21.42 -3.59 -48.29
C ALA A 399 -20.65 -3.77 -49.61
N ILE A 400 -20.66 -2.76 -50.49
CA ILE A 400 -19.94 -2.78 -51.77
C ILE A 400 -18.42 -2.79 -51.53
N VAL A 401 -17.91 -1.96 -50.61
CA VAL A 401 -16.47 -1.89 -50.27
C VAL A 401 -15.94 -3.25 -49.80
N ILE A 402 -16.72 -3.94 -48.96
CA ILE A 402 -16.36 -5.24 -48.38
C ILE A 402 -16.53 -6.39 -49.40
N GLY A 403 -17.19 -6.15 -50.54
CA GLY A 403 -17.37 -7.13 -51.61
C GLY A 403 -18.67 -7.94 -51.54
N PHE A 404 -19.66 -7.49 -50.77
CA PHE A 404 -20.91 -8.23 -50.59
C PHE A 404 -21.64 -8.42 -51.94
N PRO A 405 -22.24 -9.58 -52.23
CA PRO A 405 -22.79 -9.85 -53.55
C PRO A 405 -23.91 -8.87 -53.93
N MET A 406 -23.84 -8.32 -55.14
CA MET A 406 -24.77 -7.28 -55.62
C MET A 406 -26.25 -7.70 -55.57
N MET A 407 -26.54 -9.00 -55.76
CA MET A 407 -27.91 -9.54 -55.66
C MET A 407 -28.53 -9.39 -54.26
N PHE A 408 -27.70 -9.34 -53.22
CA PHE A 408 -28.14 -9.25 -51.83
C PHE A 408 -28.00 -7.83 -51.24
N LEU A 409 -27.63 -6.83 -52.04
CA LEU A 409 -27.50 -5.42 -51.64
C LEU A 409 -28.77 -4.82 -50.98
N PRO A 410 -30.01 -5.27 -51.28
CA PRO A 410 -31.19 -4.84 -50.52
C PRO A 410 -31.09 -5.13 -49.01
N LEU A 411 -30.38 -6.18 -48.58
CA LEU A 411 -30.23 -6.54 -47.16
C LEU A 411 -29.47 -5.47 -46.35
N PRO A 412 -28.27 -5.00 -46.77
CA PRO A 412 -27.62 -3.84 -46.17
C PRO A 412 -28.47 -2.56 -46.17
N ILE A 413 -29.17 -2.26 -47.26
CA ILE A 413 -30.06 -1.07 -47.33
C ILE A 413 -31.14 -1.13 -46.25
N VAL A 414 -31.78 -2.28 -46.11
CA VAL A 414 -32.80 -2.53 -45.10
C VAL A 414 -32.20 -2.46 -43.68
N CYS A 415 -30.98 -2.95 -43.49
CA CYS A 415 -30.23 -2.84 -42.23
C CYS A 415 -30.04 -1.36 -41.80
N GLY A 416 -29.50 -0.53 -42.70
CA GLY A 416 -29.29 0.91 -42.45
C GLY A 416 -30.59 1.66 -42.18
N PHE A 417 -31.67 1.34 -42.90
CA PHE A 417 -32.99 1.94 -42.69
C PHE A 417 -33.55 1.62 -41.30
N TYR A 418 -33.50 0.35 -40.87
CA TYR A 418 -34.02 -0.05 -39.57
C TYR A 418 -33.16 0.45 -38.39
N LEU A 419 -31.85 0.58 -38.59
CA LEU A 419 -30.96 1.24 -37.63
C LEU A 419 -31.33 2.72 -37.46
N ALA A 420 -31.55 3.45 -38.56
CA ALA A 420 -31.95 4.84 -38.49
C ALA A 420 -33.35 5.03 -37.89
N ARG A 421 -34.28 4.11 -38.19
CA ARG A 421 -35.62 4.08 -37.57
C ARG A 421 -35.53 3.83 -36.07
N PHE A 422 -34.58 3.03 -35.59
CA PHE A 422 -34.36 2.84 -34.15
C PHE A 422 -33.93 4.15 -33.48
N PHE A 423 -32.98 4.90 -34.03
CA PHE A 423 -32.55 6.16 -33.41
C PHE A 423 -33.59 7.27 -33.47
N THR A 424 -34.41 7.33 -34.52
CA THR A 424 -35.44 8.36 -34.70
C THR A 424 -36.75 8.03 -33.97
N LYS A 425 -37.27 6.81 -34.12
CA LYS A 425 -38.56 6.37 -33.56
C LYS A 425 -38.45 5.54 -32.28
N LYS A 426 -37.23 5.21 -31.82
CA LYS A 426 -36.95 4.42 -30.60
C LYS A 426 -37.62 3.04 -30.58
N SER A 427 -37.90 2.45 -31.74
CA SER A 427 -38.53 1.13 -31.85
C SER A 427 -37.53 -0.01 -31.62
N LEU A 428 -37.69 -0.80 -30.56
CA LEU A 428 -36.87 -1.98 -30.30
C LEU A 428 -36.89 -3.06 -31.40
N PRO A 429 -38.02 -3.41 -32.05
CA PRO A 429 -38.00 -4.46 -33.07
C PRO A 429 -37.15 -4.07 -34.29
N SER A 430 -37.09 -2.79 -34.66
CA SER A 430 -36.22 -2.35 -35.76
C SER A 430 -34.74 -2.53 -35.42
N TYR A 431 -34.36 -2.39 -34.15
CA TYR A 431 -32.99 -2.66 -33.72
C TYR A 431 -32.62 -4.13 -33.93
N PHE A 432 -33.45 -5.08 -33.47
CA PHE A 432 -33.15 -6.51 -33.64
C PHE A 432 -33.12 -6.94 -35.12
N VAL A 433 -33.99 -6.39 -35.97
CA VAL A 433 -33.93 -6.61 -37.42
C VAL A 433 -32.61 -6.09 -38.00
N SER A 434 -32.17 -4.90 -37.59
CA SER A 434 -30.87 -4.36 -38.03
C SER A 434 -29.68 -5.20 -37.54
N VAL A 435 -29.71 -5.70 -36.30
CA VAL A 435 -28.65 -6.56 -35.75
C VAL A 435 -28.57 -7.89 -36.49
N LEU A 436 -29.71 -8.51 -36.81
CA LEU A 436 -29.75 -9.77 -37.55
C LEU A 436 -29.16 -9.60 -38.95
N LEU A 437 -29.54 -8.55 -39.68
CA LEU A 437 -28.99 -8.27 -41.00
C LEU A 437 -27.50 -7.91 -40.95
N ALA A 438 -27.07 -7.09 -39.99
CA ALA A 438 -25.66 -6.76 -39.78
C ALA A 438 -24.82 -8.00 -39.43
N SER A 439 -25.35 -8.92 -38.61
CA SER A 439 -24.66 -10.17 -38.27
C SER A 439 -24.41 -11.07 -39.47
N LEU A 440 -25.35 -11.11 -40.43
CA LEU A 440 -25.20 -11.86 -41.67
C LEU A 440 -24.07 -11.26 -42.52
N MET A 441 -23.98 -9.93 -42.59
CA MET A 441 -22.88 -9.25 -43.30
C MET A 441 -21.51 -9.55 -42.68
N VAL A 442 -21.39 -9.48 -41.35
CA VAL A 442 -20.15 -9.83 -40.65
C VAL A 442 -19.78 -11.30 -40.87
N MET A 443 -20.77 -12.20 -40.78
CA MET A 443 -20.55 -13.64 -41.00
C MET A 443 -20.07 -13.89 -42.43
N TRP A 444 -20.68 -13.26 -43.43
CA TRP A 444 -20.26 -13.36 -44.83
C TRP A 444 -18.80 -12.89 -45.01
N PHE A 445 -18.43 -11.74 -44.45
CA PHE A 445 -17.06 -11.22 -44.56
C PHE A 445 -16.02 -12.18 -43.98
N VAL A 446 -16.27 -12.72 -42.78
CA VAL A 446 -15.36 -13.66 -42.12
C VAL A 446 -15.28 -14.99 -42.87
N LEU A 447 -16.43 -15.49 -43.34
CA LEU A 447 -16.50 -16.72 -44.13
C LEU A 447 -15.69 -16.61 -45.42
N HIS A 448 -15.88 -15.52 -46.16
CA HIS A 448 -15.27 -15.36 -47.48
C HIS A 448 -13.75 -15.12 -47.42
N ASN A 449 -13.26 -14.41 -46.40
CA ASN A 449 -11.85 -14.00 -46.32
C ASN A 449 -10.97 -14.94 -45.49
N PHE A 450 -11.49 -15.56 -44.42
CA PHE A 450 -10.65 -16.21 -43.40
C PHE A 450 -11.00 -17.67 -43.11
N TRP A 451 -12.21 -18.12 -43.42
CA TRP A 451 -12.71 -19.40 -42.92
C TRP A 451 -12.12 -20.63 -43.62
N ASP A 452 -11.77 -20.49 -44.89
CA ASP A 452 -11.20 -21.57 -45.71
C ASP A 452 -9.66 -21.61 -45.62
N LEU A 453 -9.04 -20.68 -44.89
CA LEU A 453 -7.61 -20.67 -44.64
C LEU A 453 -7.24 -21.71 -43.56
N ASN A 454 -6.43 -22.69 -43.94
CA ASN A 454 -5.91 -23.73 -43.05
C ASN A 454 -4.66 -23.28 -42.28
N ILE A 455 -4.79 -22.18 -41.53
CA ILE A 455 -3.70 -21.64 -40.68
C ILE A 455 -3.97 -22.02 -39.22
N TRP A 456 -2.92 -22.39 -38.50
CA TRP A 456 -2.97 -22.65 -37.06
C TRP A 456 -2.50 -21.39 -36.31
N LEU A 457 -3.37 -20.83 -35.48
CA LEU A 457 -3.13 -19.58 -34.77
C LEU A 457 -3.50 -19.76 -33.30
N ALA A 458 -2.61 -19.36 -32.38
CA ALA A 458 -2.86 -19.36 -30.93
C ALA A 458 -3.40 -20.71 -30.37
N GLY A 459 -2.86 -21.83 -30.85
CA GLY A 459 -3.24 -23.16 -30.35
C GLY A 459 -4.49 -23.79 -31.00
N MET A 460 -5.13 -23.09 -31.94
CA MET A 460 -6.39 -23.51 -32.56
C MET A 460 -6.37 -23.29 -34.09
N SER A 461 -7.22 -23.99 -34.83
CA SER A 461 -7.41 -23.71 -36.25
C SER A 461 -8.13 -22.36 -36.45
N LEU A 462 -7.70 -21.59 -37.46
CA LEU A 462 -8.27 -20.29 -37.80
C LEU A 462 -9.79 -20.36 -38.02
N LYS A 463 -10.30 -21.46 -38.57
CA LYS A 463 -11.73 -21.75 -38.71
C LYS A 463 -12.48 -21.80 -37.37
N SER A 464 -11.90 -22.43 -36.35
CA SER A 464 -12.50 -22.45 -35.01
C SER A 464 -12.47 -21.05 -34.39
N PHE A 465 -11.39 -20.31 -34.61
CA PHE A 465 -11.26 -18.94 -34.14
C PHE A 465 -12.27 -17.98 -34.79
N CYS A 466 -12.49 -18.10 -36.11
CA CYS A 466 -13.51 -17.34 -36.84
C CYS A 466 -14.91 -17.54 -36.24
N LYS A 467 -15.26 -18.77 -35.83
CA LYS A 467 -16.53 -19.03 -35.14
C LYS A 467 -16.65 -18.26 -33.83
N LEU A 468 -15.58 -18.20 -33.04
CA LEU A 468 -15.55 -17.48 -31.76
C LEU A 468 -15.67 -15.97 -31.96
N ILE A 469 -14.96 -15.38 -32.94
CA ILE A 469 -15.10 -13.95 -33.26
C ILE A 469 -16.52 -13.64 -33.70
N VAL A 470 -17.07 -14.39 -34.66
CA VAL A 470 -18.42 -14.14 -35.18
C VAL A 470 -19.44 -14.22 -34.06
N ALA A 471 -19.36 -15.24 -33.19
CA ALA A 471 -20.23 -15.36 -32.02
C ALA A 471 -20.09 -14.16 -31.07
N ASN A 472 -18.86 -13.69 -30.82
CA ASN A 472 -18.61 -12.55 -29.94
C ASN A 472 -19.16 -11.24 -30.52
N VAL A 473 -19.00 -10.99 -31.83
CA VAL A 473 -19.54 -9.81 -32.51
C VAL A 473 -21.07 -9.80 -32.50
N ILE A 474 -21.70 -10.96 -32.72
CA ILE A 474 -23.17 -11.09 -32.63
C ILE A 474 -23.68 -10.78 -31.22
N LEU A 475 -22.98 -11.27 -30.18
CA LEU A 475 -23.30 -10.94 -28.80
C LEU A 475 -23.10 -9.44 -28.51
N ALA A 476 -22.01 -8.84 -28.99
CA ALA A 476 -21.73 -7.42 -28.81
C ALA A 476 -22.82 -6.52 -29.42
N MET A 477 -23.33 -6.87 -30.60
CA MET A 477 -24.41 -6.12 -31.27
C MET A 477 -25.79 -6.36 -30.63
N SER A 478 -26.07 -7.55 -30.11
CA SER A 478 -27.38 -7.88 -29.53
C SER A 478 -27.57 -7.34 -28.11
N VAL A 479 -26.51 -7.30 -27.30
CA VAL A 479 -26.56 -6.90 -25.88
C VAL A 479 -27.13 -5.48 -25.64
N PRO A 480 -26.75 -4.43 -26.39
CA PRO A 480 -27.35 -3.10 -26.22
C PRO A 480 -28.87 -3.08 -26.45
N GLY A 481 -29.36 -3.87 -27.40
CA GLY A 481 -30.81 -4.03 -27.65
C GLY A 481 -31.51 -4.77 -26.52
N LEU A 482 -30.88 -5.83 -26.01
CA LEU A 482 -31.38 -6.57 -24.85
C LEU A 482 -31.44 -5.67 -23.60
N ALA A 483 -30.44 -4.81 -23.37
CA ALA A 483 -30.40 -3.90 -22.22
C ALA A 483 -31.55 -2.87 -22.17
N LEU A 484 -32.16 -2.58 -23.33
CA LEU A 484 -33.30 -1.66 -23.45
C LEU A 484 -34.65 -2.35 -23.20
N LEU A 485 -34.70 -3.68 -23.13
CA LEU A 485 -35.92 -4.43 -22.81
C LEU A 485 -36.45 -4.10 -21.40
N PRO A 486 -37.77 -4.30 -21.16
CA PRO A 486 -38.34 -4.13 -19.82
C PRO A 486 -37.70 -5.08 -18.81
N PRO A 487 -37.71 -4.73 -17.51
CA PRO A 487 -36.94 -5.42 -16.47
C PRO A 487 -37.29 -6.91 -16.29
N LYS A 488 -38.45 -7.36 -16.79
CA LYS A 488 -38.84 -8.79 -16.82
C LYS A 488 -37.86 -9.66 -17.61
N PHE A 489 -37.21 -9.11 -18.64
CA PHE A 489 -36.26 -9.81 -19.51
C PHE A 489 -34.79 -9.55 -19.15
N ARG A 490 -34.54 -8.99 -17.97
CA ARG A 490 -33.19 -8.67 -17.48
C ARG A 490 -32.24 -9.88 -17.50
N ILE A 491 -32.74 -11.08 -17.23
CA ILE A 491 -31.94 -12.32 -17.25
C ILE A 491 -31.23 -12.51 -18.61
N PHE A 492 -31.89 -12.21 -19.74
CA PHE A 492 -31.27 -12.31 -21.06
C PHE A 492 -30.12 -11.34 -21.25
N THR A 493 -30.26 -10.11 -20.73
CA THR A 493 -29.19 -9.10 -20.75
C THR A 493 -27.99 -9.54 -19.93
N GLU A 494 -28.26 -10.17 -18.78
CA GLU A 494 -27.24 -10.63 -17.85
C GLU A 494 -26.47 -11.82 -18.40
N VAL A 495 -27.18 -12.82 -18.92
CA VAL A 495 -26.57 -13.99 -19.57
C VAL A 495 -25.79 -13.57 -20.81
N GLY A 496 -26.34 -12.68 -21.65
CA GLY A 496 -25.66 -12.19 -22.85
C GLY A 496 -24.39 -11.40 -22.57
N LEU A 497 -24.37 -10.61 -21.49
CA LEU A 497 -23.17 -9.88 -21.06
C LEU A 497 -22.09 -10.80 -20.48
N VAL A 498 -22.48 -11.78 -19.67
CA VAL A 498 -21.54 -12.76 -19.10
C VAL A 498 -20.97 -13.65 -20.20
N SER A 499 -21.78 -14.10 -21.15
CA SER A 499 -21.30 -14.90 -22.28
C SER A 499 -20.33 -14.12 -23.17
N HIS A 500 -20.65 -12.87 -23.50
CA HIS A 500 -19.74 -11.97 -24.23
C HIS A 500 -18.41 -11.78 -23.49
N ALA A 501 -18.46 -11.49 -22.18
CA ALA A 501 -17.25 -11.31 -21.37
C ALA A 501 -16.40 -12.59 -21.31
N LEU A 502 -17.01 -13.76 -21.13
CA LEU A 502 -16.32 -15.06 -21.12
C LEU A 502 -15.64 -15.36 -22.46
N LEU A 503 -16.32 -15.15 -23.58
CA LEU A 503 -15.75 -15.33 -24.91
C LEU A 503 -14.60 -14.37 -25.17
N LEU A 504 -14.75 -13.09 -24.80
CA LEU A 504 -13.68 -12.11 -24.93
C LEU A 504 -12.46 -12.47 -24.07
N CYS A 505 -12.66 -12.91 -22.83
CA CYS A 505 -11.57 -13.41 -21.97
C CYS A 505 -10.88 -14.64 -22.57
N HIS A 506 -11.64 -15.57 -23.14
CA HIS A 506 -11.07 -16.76 -23.78
C HIS A 506 -10.21 -16.39 -25.01
N ILE A 507 -10.73 -15.53 -25.88
CA ILE A 507 -10.03 -15.05 -27.07
C ILE A 507 -8.74 -14.33 -26.68
N GLU A 508 -8.80 -13.36 -25.76
CA GLU A 508 -7.62 -12.62 -25.33
C GLU A 508 -6.58 -13.50 -24.63
N ASN A 509 -6.99 -14.49 -23.84
CA ASN A 509 -6.07 -15.43 -23.21
C ASN A 509 -5.26 -16.23 -24.24
N GLN A 510 -5.91 -16.70 -25.32
CA GLN A 510 -5.22 -17.41 -26.38
C GLN A 510 -4.26 -16.48 -27.13
N PHE A 511 -4.72 -15.28 -27.50
CA PHE A 511 -3.88 -14.34 -28.25
C PHE A 511 -2.69 -13.80 -27.46
N PHE A 512 -2.85 -13.57 -26.16
CA PHE A 512 -1.81 -12.97 -25.33
C PHE A 512 -0.86 -14.03 -24.73
N ASN A 513 -1.39 -15.08 -24.08
CA ASN A 513 -0.53 -16.06 -23.40
C ASN A 513 0.05 -17.10 -24.36
N PHE A 514 -0.72 -17.59 -25.34
CA PHE A 514 -0.22 -18.62 -26.25
C PHE A 514 0.86 -18.08 -27.19
N SER A 515 0.70 -16.84 -27.69
CA SER A 515 1.72 -16.21 -28.55
C SER A 515 3.03 -16.01 -27.79
N ASN A 516 2.97 -15.44 -26.58
CA ASN A 516 4.16 -15.19 -25.77
C ASN A 516 4.89 -16.47 -25.34
N ILE A 517 4.19 -17.59 -25.13
CA ILE A 517 4.83 -18.85 -24.70
C ILE A 517 5.54 -19.56 -25.86
N TYR A 518 4.98 -19.53 -27.08
CA TYR A 518 5.46 -20.37 -28.20
C TYR A 518 6.20 -19.61 -29.30
N TYR A 519 5.97 -18.31 -29.47
CA TYR A 519 6.64 -17.47 -30.48
C TYR A 519 7.72 -16.57 -29.88
N PHE A 520 8.33 -17.01 -28.77
CA PHE A 520 9.44 -16.31 -28.14
C PHE A 520 10.69 -16.41 -29.06
N GLY A 521 10.93 -15.39 -29.89
CA GLY A 521 12.20 -15.22 -30.58
C GLY A 521 12.20 -15.21 -32.12
N LEU A 522 11.07 -14.96 -32.80
CA LEU A 522 11.08 -14.88 -34.27
C LEU A 522 10.69 -13.54 -34.92
N ASP A 523 10.20 -12.52 -34.20
CA ASP A 523 10.16 -11.10 -34.63
C ASP A 523 9.70 -10.20 -33.46
N ASP A 524 10.03 -8.90 -33.49
CA ASP A 524 9.60 -7.86 -32.51
C ASP A 524 8.07 -7.60 -32.51
N ASP A 525 7.31 -8.28 -33.37
CA ASP A 525 5.89 -8.04 -33.59
C ASP A 525 5.01 -8.84 -32.60
N VAL A 526 4.63 -8.19 -31.50
CA VAL A 526 3.65 -8.68 -30.54
C VAL A 526 2.28 -8.85 -31.20
N MET A 527 1.83 -10.10 -31.38
CA MET A 527 0.55 -10.44 -32.03
C MET A 527 -0.69 -9.81 -31.36
N TYR A 528 -0.68 -9.66 -30.03
CA TYR A 528 -1.76 -8.99 -29.28
C TYR A 528 -1.19 -8.05 -28.21
N PRO A 529 -1.27 -6.73 -28.43
CA PRO A 529 -0.61 -5.78 -27.53
C PRO A 529 -1.20 -5.72 -26.13
N SER A 530 -0.35 -5.54 -25.12
CA SER A 530 -0.73 -5.42 -23.71
C SER A 530 -1.72 -4.28 -23.43
N TYR A 531 -1.60 -3.16 -24.15
CA TYR A 531 -2.53 -2.03 -24.01
C TYR A 531 -3.97 -2.37 -24.42
N MET A 532 -4.17 -3.35 -25.31
CA MET A 532 -5.51 -3.81 -25.69
C MET A 532 -6.17 -4.53 -24.52
N VAL A 533 -5.46 -5.42 -23.81
CA VAL A 533 -5.95 -6.09 -22.60
C VAL A 533 -6.35 -5.05 -21.55
N VAL A 534 -5.51 -4.04 -21.32
CA VAL A 534 -5.76 -2.97 -20.35
C VAL A 534 -7.01 -2.17 -20.72
N THR A 535 -7.11 -1.73 -21.97
CA THR A 535 -8.23 -0.91 -22.45
C THR A 535 -9.56 -1.67 -22.42
N THR A 536 -9.60 -2.91 -22.91
CA THR A 536 -10.83 -3.73 -22.90
C THR A 536 -11.28 -4.02 -21.46
N THR A 537 -10.34 -4.21 -20.54
CA THR A 537 -10.61 -4.40 -19.11
C THR A 537 -11.24 -3.17 -18.47
N PHE A 538 -10.61 -2.00 -18.60
CA PHE A 538 -11.11 -0.77 -17.97
C PHE A 538 -12.42 -0.28 -18.59
N VAL A 539 -12.56 -0.36 -19.91
CA VAL A 539 -13.81 -0.03 -20.61
C VAL A 539 -14.91 -0.99 -20.18
N GLY A 540 -14.62 -2.30 -20.12
CA GLY A 540 -15.55 -3.32 -19.63
C GLY A 540 -16.06 -3.03 -18.21
N LEU A 541 -15.15 -2.72 -17.28
CA LEU A 541 -15.49 -2.36 -15.90
C LEU A 541 -16.29 -1.05 -15.81
N ALA A 542 -15.92 -0.03 -16.58
CA ALA A 542 -16.62 1.26 -16.61
C ALA A 542 -18.07 1.10 -17.12
N LEU A 543 -18.26 0.32 -18.19
CA LEU A 543 -19.58 0.02 -18.73
C LEU A 543 -20.41 -0.85 -17.79
N ALA A 544 -19.82 -1.90 -17.20
CA ALA A 544 -20.51 -2.74 -16.22
C ALA A 544 -20.97 -1.92 -15.00
N ARG A 545 -20.12 -1.02 -14.49
CA ARG A 545 -20.47 -0.12 -13.37
C ARG A 545 -21.60 0.82 -13.76
N ARG A 546 -21.57 1.40 -14.95
CA ARG A 546 -22.62 2.27 -15.44
C ARG A 546 -23.97 1.54 -15.54
N LEU A 547 -23.97 0.34 -16.11
CA LEU A 547 -25.18 -0.48 -16.23
C LEU A 547 -25.71 -0.95 -14.86
N ALA A 548 -24.84 -1.15 -13.87
CA ALA A 548 -25.24 -1.44 -12.50
C ALA A 548 -25.86 -0.22 -11.79
N VAL A 549 -25.29 0.99 -11.97
CA VAL A 549 -25.83 2.25 -11.42
C VAL A 549 -27.19 2.58 -12.06
N ASP A 550 -27.35 2.32 -13.36
CA ASP A 550 -28.61 2.49 -14.07
C ASP A 550 -29.63 1.37 -13.76
N CYS A 551 -29.33 0.48 -12.79
CA CYS A 551 -30.16 -0.64 -12.35
C CYS A 551 -30.56 -1.64 -13.46
N ARG A 552 -29.79 -1.71 -14.55
CA ARG A 552 -30.04 -2.61 -15.69
C ARG A 552 -29.51 -4.03 -15.44
N ILE A 553 -28.46 -4.18 -14.63
CA ILE A 553 -27.80 -5.47 -14.33
C ILE A 553 -27.91 -5.81 -12.84
N GLY A 554 -28.04 -7.10 -12.52
CA GLY A 554 -28.00 -7.73 -11.20
C GLY A 554 -26.74 -7.41 -10.39
N PRO A 555 -26.81 -7.27 -9.05
CA PRO A 555 -25.60 -7.22 -8.24
C PRO A 555 -24.75 -8.49 -8.39
N LYS A 556 -25.38 -9.66 -8.60
CA LYS A 556 -24.70 -10.94 -8.88
C LYS A 556 -23.95 -10.91 -10.22
N THR A 557 -24.61 -10.44 -11.27
CA THR A 557 -24.02 -10.37 -12.61
C THR A 557 -22.94 -9.31 -12.69
N PHE A 558 -23.13 -8.15 -12.04
CA PHE A 558 -22.09 -7.13 -11.90
C PHE A 558 -20.85 -7.69 -11.19
N TRP A 559 -21.05 -8.46 -10.11
CA TRP A 559 -19.96 -9.15 -9.40
C TRP A 559 -19.19 -10.12 -10.30
N ILE A 560 -19.86 -11.00 -11.05
CA ILE A 560 -19.21 -11.93 -11.99
C ILE A 560 -18.42 -11.15 -13.05
N LEU A 561 -19.01 -10.13 -13.67
CA LEU A 561 -18.35 -9.30 -14.68
C LEU A 561 -17.13 -8.58 -14.10
N THR A 562 -17.21 -8.05 -12.87
CA THR A 562 -16.04 -7.43 -12.23
C THR A 562 -14.90 -8.41 -12.01
N CYS A 563 -15.19 -9.65 -11.61
CA CYS A 563 -14.17 -10.69 -11.45
C CYS A 563 -13.55 -11.09 -12.79
N LEU A 564 -14.35 -11.28 -13.83
CA LEU A 564 -13.88 -11.68 -15.17
C LEU A 564 -13.03 -10.60 -15.85
N TYR A 565 -13.41 -9.32 -15.73
CA TYR A 565 -12.58 -8.24 -16.28
C TYR A 565 -11.32 -8.03 -15.43
N ALA A 566 -11.41 -8.08 -14.10
CA ALA A 566 -10.24 -7.91 -13.24
C ALA A 566 -9.21 -9.04 -13.41
N SER A 567 -9.65 -10.29 -13.66
CA SER A 567 -8.75 -11.43 -13.87
C SER A 567 -7.86 -11.28 -15.11
N LYS A 568 -8.30 -10.51 -16.12
CA LYS A 568 -7.48 -10.22 -17.32
C LYS A 568 -6.17 -9.52 -16.98
N LEU A 569 -6.14 -8.69 -15.93
CA LEU A 569 -4.92 -8.00 -15.51
C LEU A 569 -3.84 -8.97 -15.04
N ALA A 570 -4.20 -10.17 -14.57
CA ALA A 570 -3.23 -11.18 -14.16
C ALA A 570 -2.35 -11.66 -15.32
N MET A 571 -2.88 -11.65 -16.55
CA MET A 571 -2.12 -12.03 -17.76
C MET A 571 -0.92 -11.11 -17.99
N LEU A 572 -1.02 -9.83 -17.60
CA LEU A 572 0.06 -8.85 -17.80
C LEU A 572 1.27 -9.08 -16.89
N PHE A 573 1.07 -9.78 -15.76
CA PHE A 573 2.13 -10.05 -14.79
C PHE A 573 2.82 -11.39 -15.03
N ILE A 574 2.05 -12.43 -15.37
CA ILE A 574 2.57 -13.79 -15.54
C ILE A 574 1.94 -14.42 -16.77
N THR A 575 2.79 -14.88 -17.69
CA THR A 575 2.40 -15.60 -18.90
C THR A 575 2.32 -17.09 -18.61
N SER A 576 1.13 -17.58 -18.22
CA SER A 576 0.84 -19.00 -18.02
C SER A 576 -0.49 -19.37 -18.66
N LYS A 577 -0.63 -20.61 -19.14
CA LYS A 577 -1.79 -21.08 -19.92
C LYS A 577 -3.11 -20.96 -19.16
N SER A 578 -3.07 -21.10 -17.83
CA SER A 578 -4.25 -21.17 -16.96
C SER A 578 -4.48 -19.89 -16.11
N ILE A 579 -3.56 -18.91 -16.17
CA ILE A 579 -3.52 -17.75 -15.25
C ILE A 579 -4.85 -16.97 -15.21
N LEU A 580 -5.49 -16.74 -16.37
CA LEU A 580 -6.74 -15.97 -16.44
C LEU A 580 -7.90 -16.70 -15.75
N TRP A 581 -8.00 -18.01 -15.94
CA TRP A 581 -9.11 -18.80 -15.39
C TRP A 581 -8.95 -19.04 -13.90
N VAL A 582 -7.72 -19.28 -13.46
CA VAL A 582 -7.37 -19.44 -12.06
C VAL A 582 -7.59 -18.14 -11.29
N SER A 583 -7.11 -17.00 -11.81
CA SER A 583 -7.36 -15.70 -11.19
C SER A 583 -8.84 -15.33 -11.18
N ALA A 584 -9.61 -15.67 -12.21
CA ALA A 584 -11.07 -15.51 -12.21
C ALA A 584 -11.75 -16.34 -11.13
N LEU A 585 -11.36 -17.61 -10.96
CA LEU A 585 -11.90 -18.51 -9.94
C LEU A 585 -11.58 -18.01 -8.52
N LEU A 586 -10.33 -17.60 -8.27
CA LEU A 586 -9.91 -17.05 -6.98
C LEU A 586 -10.64 -15.74 -6.66
N LEU A 587 -10.74 -14.81 -7.63
CA LEU A 587 -11.48 -13.57 -7.45
C LEU A 587 -12.96 -13.84 -7.15
N LEU A 588 -13.56 -14.82 -7.82
CA LEU A 588 -14.93 -15.26 -7.55
C LEU A 588 -15.07 -15.90 -6.16
N ALA A 589 -14.06 -16.60 -5.65
CA ALA A 589 -14.12 -17.16 -4.30
C ALA A 589 -14.03 -16.07 -3.21
N VAL A 590 -13.16 -15.07 -3.38
CA VAL A 590 -12.79 -14.10 -2.31
C VAL A 590 -13.67 -12.85 -2.27
N SER A 591 -14.17 -12.40 -3.41
CA SER A 591 -14.91 -11.12 -3.51
C SER A 591 -16.38 -11.09 -3.06
N PRO A 592 -17.14 -12.19 -2.86
CA PRO A 592 -18.54 -12.15 -2.39
C PRO A 592 -18.79 -11.29 -1.14
N PRO A 593 -17.98 -11.35 -0.06
CA PRO A 593 -18.17 -10.52 1.12
C PRO A 593 -18.02 -9.02 0.83
N LEU A 594 -17.21 -8.64 -0.15
CA LEU A 594 -16.95 -7.24 -0.48
C LEU A 594 -17.97 -6.65 -1.45
N LEU A 595 -18.48 -7.46 -2.38
CA LEU A 595 -19.29 -6.98 -3.51
C LEU A 595 -20.78 -7.34 -3.40
N LEU A 596 -21.13 -8.52 -2.88
CA LEU A 596 -22.53 -8.98 -2.83
C LEU A 596 -23.27 -8.57 -1.55
N TYR A 597 -22.57 -8.57 -0.42
CA TYR A 597 -23.17 -8.31 0.90
C TYR A 597 -22.98 -6.87 1.41
N LYS A 598 -22.49 -5.97 0.56
CA LYS A 598 -22.21 -4.57 0.92
C LYS A 598 -23.49 -3.75 1.07
N GLU A 599 -23.93 -3.50 2.31
CA GLU A 599 -25.01 -2.57 2.62
C GLU A 599 -24.45 -1.39 3.45
N LYS A 600 -24.55 -0.17 2.92
CA LYS A 600 -23.96 1.04 3.55
C LYS A 600 -24.72 1.53 4.80
N SER A 601 -25.90 0.97 5.10
CA SER A 601 -26.88 1.60 6.01
C SER A 601 -27.21 0.83 7.30
N LYS A 602 -26.70 -0.40 7.51
CA LYS A 602 -26.98 -1.15 8.75
C LYS A 602 -25.72 -1.81 9.32
N VAL A 603 -25.58 -1.67 10.65
CA VAL A 603 -24.49 -2.23 11.47
C VAL A 603 -24.58 -3.75 11.64
N ALA A 604 -25.73 -4.36 11.30
CA ALA A 604 -25.93 -5.80 11.41
C ALA A 604 -25.52 -6.53 10.12
N SER A 605 -24.72 -7.58 10.24
CA SER A 605 -24.31 -8.41 9.11
C SER A 605 -25.47 -9.23 8.55
N LYS A 606 -25.67 -9.19 7.23
CA LYS A 606 -26.67 -10.00 6.53
C LYS A 606 -26.30 -11.49 6.45
N MET A 607 -25.00 -11.82 6.56
CA MET A 607 -24.50 -13.16 6.26
C MET A 607 -24.68 -14.11 7.44
N LYS A 608 -25.44 -15.20 7.23
CA LYS A 608 -25.65 -16.24 8.25
C LYS A 608 -24.34 -16.99 8.52
N ALA A 609 -24.15 -17.53 9.72
CA ALA A 609 -22.93 -18.27 10.09
C ALA A 609 -22.61 -19.43 9.12
N TRP A 610 -23.63 -20.22 8.71
CA TRP A 610 -23.49 -21.26 7.69
C TRP A 610 -22.99 -20.73 6.34
N GLN A 611 -23.45 -19.54 5.92
CA GLN A 611 -22.96 -18.90 4.70
C GLN A 611 -21.48 -18.48 4.82
N GLY A 612 -21.05 -18.06 6.01
CA GLY A 612 -19.64 -17.79 6.30
C GLY A 612 -18.76 -19.03 6.18
N TYR A 613 -19.17 -20.14 6.77
CA TYR A 613 -18.42 -21.40 6.69
C TYR A 613 -18.39 -21.95 5.25
N THR A 614 -19.49 -21.87 4.51
CA THR A 614 -19.51 -22.30 3.10
C THR A 614 -18.62 -21.44 2.22
N HIS A 615 -18.62 -20.11 2.39
CA HIS A 615 -17.66 -19.25 1.67
C HIS A 615 -16.21 -19.55 2.03
N ALA A 616 -15.89 -19.78 3.31
CA ALA A 616 -14.54 -20.21 3.71
C ALA A 616 -14.15 -21.56 3.08
N GLY A 617 -15.08 -22.51 3.00
CA GLY A 617 -14.87 -23.78 2.31
C GLY A 617 -14.65 -23.63 0.80
N VAL A 618 -15.39 -22.74 0.14
CA VAL A 618 -15.19 -22.42 -1.28
C VAL A 618 -13.82 -21.78 -1.52
N ILE A 619 -13.37 -20.89 -0.64
CA ILE A 619 -12.02 -20.33 -0.71
C ILE A 619 -10.96 -21.43 -0.56
N ALA A 620 -11.20 -22.42 0.33
CA ALA A 620 -10.29 -23.55 0.56
C ALA A 620 -10.14 -24.42 -0.68
N ILE A 621 -11.26 -24.81 -1.26
CA ILE A 621 -11.30 -25.62 -2.47
C ILE A 621 -10.73 -24.85 -3.67
N SER A 622 -11.03 -23.56 -3.80
CA SER A 622 -10.52 -22.73 -4.88
C SER A 622 -9.00 -22.57 -4.82
N THR A 623 -8.44 -22.24 -3.64
CA THR A 623 -6.99 -22.06 -3.49
C THR A 623 -6.26 -23.37 -3.70
N TRP A 624 -6.85 -24.48 -3.23
CA TRP A 624 -6.32 -25.82 -3.49
C TRP A 624 -6.27 -26.15 -4.99
N PHE A 625 -7.36 -25.92 -5.72
CA PHE A 625 -7.42 -26.18 -7.16
C PHE A 625 -6.43 -25.29 -7.95
N CYS A 626 -6.16 -24.09 -7.43
CA CYS A 626 -5.29 -23.10 -8.08
C CYS A 626 -3.81 -23.19 -7.67
N ARG A 627 -3.42 -24.19 -6.85
CA ARG A 627 -2.08 -24.30 -6.26
C ARG A 627 -0.95 -24.24 -7.27
N GLU A 628 -1.11 -24.87 -8.43
CA GLU A 628 -0.07 -24.94 -9.46
C GLU A 628 0.36 -23.56 -9.95
N THR A 629 -0.61 -22.68 -10.20
CA THR A 629 -0.30 -21.29 -10.58
C THR A 629 0.29 -20.49 -9.43
N VAL A 630 -0.12 -20.75 -8.18
CA VAL A 630 0.45 -20.10 -7.00
C VAL A 630 1.92 -20.49 -6.88
N PHE A 631 2.25 -21.74 -7.19
CA PHE A 631 3.62 -22.25 -7.16
C PHE A 631 4.46 -21.65 -8.29
N GLU A 632 3.92 -21.54 -9.50
CA GLU A 632 4.56 -20.81 -10.62
C GLU A 632 4.82 -19.34 -10.27
N VAL A 633 3.85 -18.64 -9.66
CA VAL A 633 4.01 -17.25 -9.21
C VAL A 633 5.14 -17.12 -8.19
N LEU A 634 5.22 -18.05 -7.24
CA LEU A 634 6.26 -18.06 -6.21
C LEU A 634 7.63 -18.36 -6.80
N GLN A 635 7.72 -19.27 -7.75
CA GLN A 635 8.96 -19.56 -8.46
C GLN A 635 9.42 -18.36 -9.29
N TRP A 636 8.49 -17.69 -9.98
CA TRP A 636 8.79 -16.45 -10.71
C TRP A 636 9.30 -15.35 -9.78
N TRP A 637 8.69 -15.19 -8.61
CA TRP A 637 9.10 -14.19 -7.62
C TRP A 637 10.46 -14.49 -6.97
N HIS A 638 10.71 -15.76 -6.64
CA HIS A 638 11.92 -16.16 -5.91
C HIS A 638 13.11 -16.41 -6.85
N GLY A 639 12.88 -16.65 -8.14
CA GLY A 639 13.90 -16.98 -9.14
C GLY A 639 14.55 -18.36 -8.96
N LYS A 640 14.21 -19.09 -7.89
CA LYS A 640 14.66 -20.45 -7.57
C LYS A 640 13.45 -21.32 -7.26
N PRO A 641 13.52 -22.64 -7.47
CA PRO A 641 12.41 -23.51 -7.14
C PRO A 641 12.17 -23.45 -5.61
N PRO A 642 10.95 -23.09 -5.17
CA PRO A 642 10.66 -22.88 -3.75
C PRO A 642 10.60 -24.20 -2.98
N SER A 643 10.97 -24.17 -1.70
CA SER A 643 10.88 -25.34 -0.81
C SER A 643 9.43 -25.75 -0.51
N ASP A 644 9.21 -27.04 -0.22
CA ASP A 644 7.87 -27.58 0.08
C ASP A 644 7.16 -26.85 1.23
N GLY A 645 7.91 -26.47 2.27
CA GLY A 645 7.38 -25.69 3.40
C GLY A 645 6.92 -24.28 2.99
N LEU A 646 7.66 -23.63 2.08
CA LEU A 646 7.28 -22.33 1.51
C LEU A 646 6.01 -22.45 0.65
N LEU A 647 5.92 -23.50 -0.16
CA LEU A 647 4.75 -23.79 -1.01
C LEU A 647 3.49 -24.02 -0.17
N LEU A 648 3.51 -24.92 0.80
CA LEU A 648 2.36 -25.15 1.69
C LEU A 648 2.04 -23.93 2.54
N GLY A 649 3.06 -23.29 3.11
CA GLY A 649 2.90 -22.09 3.93
C GLY A 649 2.21 -20.96 3.18
N SER A 650 2.63 -20.70 1.94
CA SER A 650 2.02 -19.68 1.08
C SER A 650 0.55 -19.97 0.79
N CYS A 651 0.17 -21.23 0.51
CA CYS A 651 -1.22 -21.63 0.35
C CYS A 651 -2.06 -21.36 1.61
N ILE A 652 -1.54 -21.70 2.80
CA ILE A 652 -2.23 -21.46 4.08
C ILE A 652 -2.37 -19.95 4.35
N VAL A 653 -1.34 -19.15 4.05
CA VAL A 653 -1.40 -17.69 4.18
C VAL A 653 -2.44 -17.11 3.23
N LEU A 654 -2.45 -17.50 1.96
CA LEU A 654 -3.43 -17.04 0.97
C LEU A 654 -4.86 -17.38 1.40
N MET A 655 -5.05 -18.59 1.94
CA MET A 655 -6.30 -19.04 2.54
C MET A 655 -6.78 -18.16 3.68
N GLY A 656 -5.88 -17.84 4.62
CA GLY A 656 -6.19 -16.95 5.74
C GLY A 656 -6.48 -15.52 5.29
N LEU A 657 -5.69 -14.97 4.38
CA LEU A 657 -5.86 -13.62 3.83
C LEU A 657 -7.21 -13.47 3.13
N ALA A 658 -7.56 -14.45 2.30
CA ALA A 658 -8.84 -14.50 1.60
C ALA A 658 -10.05 -14.55 2.55
N CYS A 659 -9.89 -15.09 3.76
CA CYS A 659 -10.95 -15.14 4.77
C CYS A 659 -11.07 -13.84 5.61
N ILE A 660 -10.11 -12.90 5.56
CA ILE A 660 -10.15 -11.65 6.34
C ILE A 660 -11.44 -10.84 6.09
N PRO A 661 -11.89 -10.59 4.84
CA PRO A 661 -13.09 -9.78 4.60
C PRO A 661 -14.37 -10.39 5.20
N ILE A 662 -14.44 -11.72 5.29
CA ILE A 662 -15.56 -12.43 5.94
C ILE A 662 -15.61 -12.07 7.42
N VAL A 663 -14.47 -12.22 8.12
CA VAL A 663 -14.39 -12.02 9.57
C VAL A 663 -14.44 -10.53 9.94
N ALA A 664 -13.73 -9.68 9.21
CA ALA A 664 -13.62 -8.25 9.50
C ALA A 664 -14.93 -7.49 9.26
N LEU A 665 -15.65 -7.78 8.18
CA LEU A 665 -16.86 -7.05 7.81
C LEU A 665 -18.15 -7.66 8.38
N HIS A 666 -18.26 -9.00 8.43
CA HIS A 666 -19.53 -9.66 8.78
C HIS A 666 -19.52 -10.30 10.17
N PHE A 667 -18.38 -10.81 10.64
CA PHE A 667 -18.26 -11.48 11.94
C PHE A 667 -17.35 -10.72 12.92
N SER A 668 -17.35 -9.39 12.84
CA SER A 668 -16.53 -8.54 13.71
C SER A 668 -16.85 -8.73 15.20
N HIS A 669 -18.09 -9.11 15.52
CA HIS A 669 -18.56 -9.41 16.88
C HIS A 669 -18.08 -10.78 17.40
N VAL A 670 -17.74 -11.73 16.53
CA VAL A 670 -17.37 -13.10 16.90
C VAL A 670 -15.86 -13.16 17.15
N GLN A 671 -15.47 -13.04 18.41
CA GLN A 671 -14.05 -13.04 18.81
C GLN A 671 -13.34 -14.36 18.48
N SER A 672 -14.04 -15.51 18.57
CA SER A 672 -13.45 -16.82 18.22
C SER A 672 -13.03 -16.89 16.75
N ALA A 673 -13.80 -16.31 15.83
CA ALA A 673 -13.47 -16.27 14.40
C ALA A 673 -12.22 -15.43 14.13
N LYS A 674 -12.09 -14.26 14.78
CA LYS A 674 -10.89 -13.41 14.70
C LYS A 674 -9.64 -14.14 15.20
N ARG A 675 -9.76 -14.85 16.32
CA ARG A 675 -8.65 -15.60 16.91
C ARG A 675 -8.22 -16.78 16.03
N CYS A 676 -9.18 -17.54 15.51
CA CYS A 676 -8.92 -18.65 14.59
C CYS A 676 -8.22 -18.16 13.31
N LEU A 677 -8.68 -17.05 12.73
CA LEU A 677 -8.06 -16.42 11.56
C LEU A 677 -6.60 -16.03 11.82
N VAL A 678 -6.31 -15.42 12.98
CA VAL A 678 -4.95 -15.06 13.39
C VAL A 678 -4.07 -16.30 13.52
N LEU A 679 -4.60 -17.41 14.07
CA LEU A 679 -3.86 -18.65 14.21
C LEU A 679 -3.55 -19.29 12.85
N VAL A 680 -4.52 -19.35 11.92
CA VAL A 680 -4.30 -19.88 10.56
C VAL A 680 -3.24 -19.06 9.81
N MET A 681 -3.34 -17.74 9.89
CA MET A 681 -2.35 -16.83 9.28
C MET A 681 -0.95 -17.00 9.89
N ALA A 682 -0.86 -17.11 11.21
CA ALA A 682 0.41 -17.36 11.90
C ALA A 682 1.00 -18.73 11.51
N MET A 683 0.16 -19.76 11.40
CA MET A 683 0.59 -21.09 10.95
C MET A 683 1.20 -21.02 9.55
N GLY A 684 0.50 -20.41 8.58
CA GLY A 684 1.04 -20.27 7.23
C GLY A 684 2.35 -19.47 7.21
N LEU A 685 2.44 -18.39 7.97
CA LEU A 685 3.64 -17.55 8.03
C LEU A 685 4.83 -18.28 8.69
N LEU A 686 4.58 -19.11 9.70
CA LEU A 686 5.60 -19.97 10.29
C LEU A 686 6.13 -21.01 9.30
N PHE A 687 5.26 -21.61 8.48
CA PHE A 687 5.68 -22.52 7.41
C PHE A 687 6.54 -21.81 6.35
N VAL A 688 6.18 -20.56 5.99
CA VAL A 688 6.96 -19.73 5.06
C VAL A 688 8.34 -19.39 5.62
N LEU A 689 8.43 -19.04 6.91
CA LEU A 689 9.69 -18.61 7.55
C LEU A 689 10.61 -19.79 7.90
N LEU A 690 10.06 -20.86 8.47
CA LEU A 690 10.83 -21.99 8.98
C LEU A 690 11.06 -23.08 7.94
N GLN A 691 10.32 -23.06 6.82
CA GLN A 691 10.43 -23.98 5.69
C GLN A 691 10.62 -25.45 6.11
N PRO A 692 9.72 -26.01 6.95
CA PRO A 692 9.85 -27.39 7.38
C PRO A 692 9.71 -28.30 6.15
N PRO A 693 10.58 -29.29 5.95
CA PRO A 693 10.37 -30.27 4.90
C PRO A 693 9.17 -31.14 5.27
N ILE A 694 8.39 -31.42 4.25
CA ILE A 694 7.14 -32.16 4.35
C ILE A 694 7.47 -33.60 3.95
N HIS A 695 6.91 -34.58 4.67
CA HIS A 695 7.07 -35.98 4.29
C HIS A 695 6.57 -36.22 2.86
N LEU A 696 7.27 -37.06 2.11
CA LEU A 696 7.00 -37.37 0.69
C LEU A 696 5.53 -37.76 0.39
N SER A 697 4.81 -38.31 1.36
CA SER A 697 3.39 -38.71 1.24
C SER A 697 2.39 -37.54 1.36
N TRP A 698 2.81 -36.42 1.94
CA TRP A 698 2.04 -35.18 2.06
C TRP A 698 2.51 -34.11 1.07
N ALA A 699 3.57 -34.41 0.33
CA ALA A 699 4.25 -33.44 -0.48
C ALA A 699 3.39 -33.09 -1.71
N PHE A 700 3.01 -31.82 -1.77
CA PHE A 700 2.16 -31.16 -2.77
C PHE A 700 2.86 -31.03 -4.13
N HIS A 701 3.30 -32.14 -4.72
CA HIS A 701 4.17 -32.10 -5.89
C HIS A 701 3.39 -31.78 -7.17
N SER A 702 3.86 -30.75 -7.85
CA SER A 702 3.71 -30.60 -9.30
C SER A 702 4.89 -31.33 -9.98
N ASP A 703 4.63 -32.06 -11.05
CA ASP A 703 5.69 -32.76 -11.80
C ASP A 703 6.75 -31.79 -12.35
N LEU A 704 6.38 -30.52 -12.53
CA LEU A 704 7.24 -29.44 -13.04
C LEU A 704 8.34 -29.04 -12.04
N ILE A 705 8.01 -28.95 -10.75
CA ILE A 705 8.96 -28.53 -9.70
C ILE A 705 9.90 -29.67 -9.31
N ARG A 706 9.46 -30.93 -9.48
CA ARG A 706 10.31 -32.12 -9.34
C ARG A 706 11.43 -32.14 -10.38
N ALA A 707 11.11 -31.81 -11.63
CA ALA A 707 12.11 -31.74 -12.70
C ALA A 707 13.16 -30.64 -12.44
N ALA A 708 12.79 -29.56 -11.77
CA ALA A 708 13.72 -28.47 -11.41
C ALA A 708 14.63 -28.80 -10.21
N HIS A 709 14.11 -29.46 -9.17
CA HIS A 709 14.92 -29.85 -7.99
C HIS A 709 15.80 -31.08 -8.23
N GLN A 710 15.47 -31.92 -9.20
CA GLN A 710 16.24 -33.10 -9.59
C GLN A 710 17.02 -32.85 -10.88
N SER A 711 17.48 -31.61 -11.11
CA SER A 711 18.41 -31.34 -12.20
C SER A 711 19.69 -32.16 -11.93
N ALA A 712 20.13 -32.94 -12.92
CA ALA A 712 21.33 -33.77 -12.79
C ALA A 712 22.58 -32.92 -12.45
N ASP A 713 22.54 -31.63 -12.82
CA ASP A 713 23.61 -30.67 -12.57
C ASP A 713 23.77 -30.34 -11.09
N ASP A 714 22.70 -30.10 -10.32
CA ASP A 714 22.83 -29.76 -8.89
C ASP A 714 23.43 -30.91 -8.06
N ILE A 715 23.04 -32.15 -8.36
CA ILE A 715 23.58 -33.35 -7.70
C ILE A 715 25.05 -33.56 -8.10
N SER A 716 25.42 -33.24 -9.35
CA SER A 716 26.79 -33.36 -9.84
C SER A 716 27.73 -32.28 -9.29
N ILE A 717 27.24 -31.05 -9.08
CA ILE A 717 28.05 -29.90 -8.62
C ILE A 717 28.22 -29.91 -7.10
N TYR A 718 27.15 -30.20 -6.34
CA TYR A 718 27.15 -30.07 -4.88
C TYR A 718 27.16 -31.40 -4.12
N GLY A 719 27.08 -32.53 -4.84
CA GLY A 719 27.03 -33.87 -4.24
C GLY A 719 25.74 -34.15 -3.47
N PHE A 720 25.64 -35.37 -2.91
CA PHE A 720 24.53 -35.73 -2.01
C PHE A 720 24.67 -34.95 -0.70
N VAL A 721 23.99 -33.82 -0.57
CA VAL A 721 23.91 -33.09 0.69
C VAL A 721 23.13 -33.95 1.68
N THR A 722 23.81 -34.48 2.71
CA THR A 722 23.17 -35.23 3.79
C THR A 722 22.08 -34.38 4.42
N SER A 723 20.83 -34.82 4.32
CA SER A 723 19.67 -34.11 4.85
C SER A 723 19.80 -33.96 6.37
N LYS A 724 19.90 -32.73 6.87
CA LYS A 724 19.77 -32.46 8.31
C LYS A 724 18.44 -33.02 8.82
N PRO A 725 18.37 -33.61 10.03
CA PRO A 725 17.12 -34.03 10.62
C PRO A 725 16.26 -32.80 10.92
N THR A 726 15.16 -32.67 10.21
CA THR A 726 14.36 -31.43 10.10
C THR A 726 13.05 -31.49 10.88
N TRP A 727 12.72 -32.64 11.48
CA TRP A 727 11.61 -32.80 12.42
C TRP A 727 11.63 -31.81 13.61
N PRO A 728 12.77 -31.26 14.11
CA PRO A 728 12.76 -30.29 15.21
C PRO A 728 12.02 -28.99 14.86
N SER A 729 12.03 -28.57 13.59
CA SER A 729 11.31 -27.36 13.14
C SER A 729 9.79 -27.45 13.39
N TRP A 730 9.20 -28.65 13.30
CA TRP A 730 7.79 -28.90 13.60
C TRP A 730 7.46 -28.69 15.08
N LEU A 731 8.39 -29.02 15.98
CA LEU A 731 8.24 -28.75 17.41
C LEU A 731 8.25 -27.24 17.71
N LEU A 732 9.12 -26.48 17.03
CA LEU A 732 9.15 -25.03 17.17
C LEU A 732 7.84 -24.38 16.68
N ILE A 733 7.33 -24.82 15.52
CA ILE A 733 6.03 -24.36 15.00
C ILE A 733 4.91 -24.67 16.00
N ALA A 734 4.89 -25.89 16.55
CA ALA A 734 3.90 -26.29 17.54
C ALA A 734 3.97 -25.43 18.81
N ALA A 735 5.18 -25.14 19.33
CA ALA A 735 5.39 -24.29 20.49
C ALA A 735 4.83 -22.87 20.27
N ILE A 736 5.17 -22.25 19.12
CA ILE A 736 4.72 -20.89 18.79
C ILE A 736 3.19 -20.86 18.61
N LEU A 737 2.60 -21.81 17.89
CA LEU A 737 1.14 -21.87 17.71
C LEU A 737 0.39 -22.10 19.01
N LEU A 738 0.91 -22.96 19.89
CA LEU A 738 0.33 -23.23 21.20
C LEU A 738 0.37 -21.96 22.08
N THR A 739 1.48 -21.21 22.06
CA THR A 739 1.59 -19.92 22.78
C THR A 739 0.63 -18.87 22.23
N LEU A 740 0.50 -18.75 20.92
CA LEU A 740 -0.44 -17.84 20.29
C LEU A 740 -1.90 -18.22 20.60
N ALA A 741 -2.23 -19.51 20.62
CA ALA A 741 -3.55 -20.02 20.99
C ALA A 741 -3.91 -19.72 22.46
N ALA A 742 -2.92 -19.77 23.36
CA ALA A 742 -3.08 -19.42 24.76
C ALA A 742 -3.29 -17.90 24.97
N VAL A 743 -2.45 -17.06 24.36
CA VAL A 743 -2.55 -15.58 24.45
C VAL A 743 -3.86 -15.08 23.83
N THR A 744 -4.26 -15.64 22.69
CA THR A 744 -5.53 -15.31 22.05
C THR A 744 -6.74 -15.87 22.81
N SER A 745 -6.53 -16.66 23.87
CA SER A 745 -7.57 -17.34 24.67
C SER A 745 -8.52 -18.21 23.84
N ILE A 746 -8.01 -18.85 22.79
CA ILE A 746 -8.67 -19.99 22.13
C ILE A 746 -8.66 -21.16 23.11
N ILE A 747 -7.52 -21.38 23.77
CA ILE A 747 -7.38 -22.29 24.90
C ILE A 747 -7.63 -21.49 26.19
N PRO A 748 -8.58 -21.88 27.05
CA PRO A 748 -8.94 -21.12 28.26
C PRO A 748 -7.92 -21.28 29.42
N VAL A 749 -6.64 -20.96 29.16
CA VAL A 749 -5.52 -21.06 30.12
C VAL A 749 -5.70 -20.14 31.34
N LYS A 750 -6.43 -19.03 31.18
CA LYS A 750 -6.71 -18.09 32.27
C LYS A 750 -7.61 -18.68 33.35
N TYR A 751 -8.55 -19.56 32.99
CA TYR A 751 -9.59 -20.03 33.89
C TYR A 751 -9.30 -21.42 34.48
N MET A 752 -8.58 -22.28 33.75
CA MET A 752 -8.29 -23.65 34.18
C MET A 752 -6.80 -23.82 34.47
N VAL A 753 -6.46 -24.17 35.72
CA VAL A 753 -5.06 -24.35 36.15
C VAL A 753 -4.43 -25.60 35.52
N GLU A 754 -5.20 -26.68 35.34
CA GLU A 754 -4.73 -27.92 34.69
C GLU A 754 -4.32 -27.66 33.23
N MET A 755 -5.14 -26.94 32.46
CA MET A 755 -4.77 -26.58 31.09
C MET A 755 -3.54 -25.66 31.04
N ARG A 756 -3.30 -24.87 32.10
CA ARG A 756 -2.11 -24.03 32.23
C ARG A 756 -0.85 -24.84 32.51
N THR A 757 -0.92 -25.88 33.37
CA THR A 757 0.23 -26.76 33.62
C THR A 757 0.57 -27.58 32.37
N PHE A 758 -0.43 -28.16 31.69
CA PHE A 758 -0.22 -28.88 30.43
C PHE A 758 0.35 -27.97 29.34
N TYR A 759 -0.14 -26.73 29.24
CA TYR A 759 0.39 -25.72 28.33
C TYR A 759 1.86 -25.39 28.64
N ALA A 760 2.20 -25.05 29.89
CA ALA A 760 3.56 -24.70 30.27
C ALA A 760 4.55 -25.87 30.04
N LEU A 761 4.14 -27.09 30.39
CA LEU A 761 4.94 -28.29 30.17
C LEU A 761 5.12 -28.58 28.67
N GLY A 762 4.05 -28.46 27.87
CA GLY A 762 4.10 -28.66 26.42
C GLY A 762 5.02 -27.69 25.69
N VAL A 763 4.99 -26.40 26.04
CA VAL A 763 5.94 -25.40 25.48
C VAL A 763 7.38 -25.69 25.92
N GLY A 764 7.57 -26.04 27.19
CA GLY A 764 8.90 -26.35 27.73
C GLY A 764 9.55 -27.57 27.09
N ILE A 765 8.79 -28.66 26.91
CA ILE A 765 9.28 -29.88 26.24
C ILE A 765 9.57 -29.61 24.77
N SER A 766 8.66 -28.97 24.04
CA SER A 766 8.83 -28.72 22.59
C SER A 766 10.05 -27.84 22.30
N LEU A 767 10.24 -26.74 23.04
CA LEU A 767 11.42 -25.87 22.90
C LEU A 767 12.70 -26.56 23.39
N GLY A 768 12.63 -27.30 24.50
CA GLY A 768 13.77 -28.05 25.03
C GLY A 768 14.29 -29.09 24.05
N VAL A 769 13.38 -29.90 23.50
CA VAL A 769 13.73 -30.93 22.51
C VAL A 769 14.25 -30.27 21.22
N TYR A 770 13.64 -29.18 20.77
CA TYR A 770 14.12 -28.41 19.61
C TYR A 770 15.57 -27.92 19.78
N ILE A 771 15.85 -27.19 20.88
CA ILE A 771 17.20 -26.65 21.15
C ILE A 771 18.21 -27.80 21.26
N SER A 772 17.80 -28.89 21.92
CA SER A 772 18.66 -30.06 22.12
C SER A 772 19.00 -30.77 20.81
N ALA A 773 18.05 -30.88 19.88
CA ALA A 773 18.23 -31.57 18.60
C ALA A 773 18.98 -30.70 17.57
N GLU A 774 18.81 -29.38 17.59
CA GLU A 774 19.43 -28.49 16.61
C GLU A 774 20.88 -28.13 16.98
N TYR A 775 21.15 -27.88 18.27
CA TYR A 775 22.43 -27.33 18.73
C TYR A 775 23.28 -28.32 19.53
N PHE A 776 22.69 -29.37 20.14
CA PHE A 776 23.38 -30.28 21.07
C PHE A 776 23.18 -31.77 20.72
N LEU A 777 23.66 -32.17 19.54
CA LEU A 777 23.43 -33.49 18.94
C LEU A 777 24.10 -34.70 19.64
N VAL A 778 25.07 -34.51 20.54
CA VAL A 778 26.05 -35.57 20.89
C VAL A 778 25.94 -36.14 22.31
N ALA A 779 25.07 -35.63 23.20
CA ALA A 779 25.00 -36.11 24.59
C ALA A 779 23.58 -36.18 25.18
N THR A 780 23.08 -37.40 25.40
CA THR A 780 21.73 -37.68 25.95
C THR A 780 21.49 -37.07 27.35
N ILE A 781 22.51 -37.09 28.22
CA ILE A 781 22.43 -36.50 29.57
C ILE A 781 22.29 -34.97 29.48
N LEU A 782 23.03 -34.34 28.56
CA LEU A 782 22.96 -32.90 28.34
C LEU A 782 21.60 -32.49 27.75
N GLN A 783 21.05 -33.28 26.82
CA GLN A 783 19.72 -33.05 26.25
C GLN A 783 18.63 -33.10 27.32
N ALA A 784 18.68 -34.08 28.23
CA ALA A 784 17.74 -34.15 29.36
C ALA A 784 17.84 -32.92 30.28
N LEU A 785 19.06 -32.48 30.59
CA LEU A 785 19.30 -31.32 31.44
C LEU A 785 18.77 -30.02 30.78
N ILE A 786 19.01 -29.82 29.48
CA ILE A 786 18.49 -28.69 28.72
C ILE A 786 16.96 -28.71 28.66
N VAL A 787 16.34 -29.88 28.42
CA VAL A 787 14.87 -30.01 28.44
C VAL A 787 14.31 -29.63 29.81
N VAL A 788 14.92 -30.09 30.91
CA VAL A 788 14.51 -29.71 32.27
C VAL A 788 14.64 -28.21 32.48
N THR A 789 15.73 -27.58 32.03
CA THR A 789 15.89 -26.11 32.14
C THR A 789 14.77 -25.39 31.40
N MET A 790 14.44 -25.80 30.18
CA MET A 790 13.37 -25.18 29.38
C MET A 790 11.99 -25.38 30.01
N ILE A 791 11.70 -26.54 30.61
CA ILE A 791 10.47 -26.76 31.38
C ILE A 791 10.40 -25.84 32.61
N CYS A 792 11.49 -25.72 33.36
CA CYS A 792 11.53 -24.81 34.51
C CYS A 792 11.28 -23.36 34.09
N THR A 793 11.88 -22.91 32.98
CA THR A 793 11.65 -21.56 32.47
C THR A 793 10.21 -21.33 32.00
N SER A 794 9.61 -22.27 31.25
CA SER A 794 8.25 -22.13 30.75
C SER A 794 7.23 -22.13 31.90
N VAL A 795 7.41 -23.00 32.90
CA VAL A 795 6.60 -23.00 34.12
C VAL A 795 6.74 -21.67 34.86
N PHE A 796 7.96 -21.17 35.01
CA PHE A 796 8.19 -19.90 35.70
C PHE A 796 7.47 -18.73 35.00
N VAL A 797 7.63 -18.60 33.69
CA VAL A 797 7.06 -17.51 32.89
C VAL A 797 5.53 -17.57 32.83
N VAL A 798 4.95 -18.76 32.67
CA VAL A 798 3.49 -18.91 32.57
C VAL A 798 2.80 -18.64 33.91
N PHE A 799 3.38 -19.11 35.03
CA PHE A 799 2.80 -18.91 36.36
C PHE A 799 3.10 -17.54 36.96
N THR A 800 4.10 -16.80 36.47
CA THR A 800 4.27 -15.37 36.78
C THR A 800 3.19 -14.51 36.12
N HIS A 801 2.91 -14.72 34.84
CA HIS A 801 1.88 -13.97 34.11
C HIS A 801 0.46 -14.34 34.54
N PHE A 802 0.21 -15.61 34.88
CA PHE A 802 -1.07 -16.07 35.42
C PHE A 802 -0.85 -16.73 36.79
N PRO A 803 -0.89 -15.96 37.90
CA PRO A 803 -0.68 -16.53 39.22
C PRO A 803 -1.82 -17.47 39.64
N SER A 804 -1.45 -18.47 40.44
CA SER A 804 -2.36 -19.39 41.14
C SER A 804 -2.11 -19.34 42.65
N ALA A 805 -3.03 -19.84 43.48
CA ALA A 805 -2.85 -19.85 44.94
C ALA A 805 -1.61 -20.65 45.40
N SER A 806 -1.14 -21.61 44.61
CA SER A 806 0.08 -22.39 44.87
C SER A 806 1.35 -21.74 44.28
N SER A 807 1.22 -20.86 43.29
CA SER A 807 2.37 -20.29 42.56
C SER A 807 3.33 -19.49 43.46
N THR A 808 2.83 -18.72 44.43
CA THR A 808 3.65 -17.86 45.29
C THR A 808 4.63 -18.64 46.18
N LYS A 809 4.33 -19.91 46.50
CA LYS A 809 5.20 -20.77 47.31
C LYS A 809 6.24 -21.53 46.48
N PHE A 810 5.85 -22.04 45.31
CA PHE A 810 6.72 -22.92 44.52
C PHE A 810 7.65 -22.17 43.57
N LEU A 811 7.25 -20.99 43.11
CA LEU A 811 7.96 -20.27 42.05
C LEU A 811 9.39 -19.82 42.42
N PRO A 812 9.69 -19.37 43.66
CA PRO A 812 11.07 -19.11 44.09
C PRO A 812 11.96 -20.35 44.07
N TRP A 813 11.41 -21.52 44.42
CA TRP A 813 12.15 -22.79 44.36
C TRP A 813 12.43 -23.24 42.92
N VAL A 814 11.50 -23.00 41.99
CA VAL A 814 11.72 -23.24 40.56
C VAL A 814 12.84 -22.36 40.01
N PHE A 815 12.91 -21.09 40.42
CA PHE A 815 14.01 -20.20 40.04
C PHE A 815 15.35 -20.63 40.65
N ALA A 816 15.36 -21.04 41.92
CA ALA A 816 16.58 -21.55 42.56
C ALA A 816 17.11 -22.81 41.84
N LEU A 817 16.22 -23.72 41.43
CA LEU A 817 16.56 -24.87 40.61
C LEU A 817 17.15 -24.44 39.25
N LEU A 818 16.55 -23.45 38.58
CA LEU A 818 17.05 -22.92 37.30
C LEU A 818 18.47 -22.35 37.43
N VAL A 819 18.74 -21.58 38.48
CA VAL A 819 20.07 -21.01 38.76
C VAL A 819 21.08 -22.12 39.08
N ALA A 820 20.68 -23.15 39.83
CA ALA A 820 21.53 -24.30 40.15
C ALA A 820 21.88 -25.15 38.90
N LEU A 821 20.98 -25.22 37.92
CA LEU A 821 21.22 -25.96 36.67
C LEU A 821 22.28 -25.32 35.77
N PHE A 822 22.54 -24.01 35.88
CA PHE A 822 23.52 -23.30 35.06
C PHE A 822 24.97 -23.79 35.23
N PRO A 823 25.58 -23.78 36.44
CA PRO A 823 26.94 -24.27 36.61
C PRO A 823 27.04 -25.78 36.32
N VAL A 824 25.99 -26.55 36.60
CA VAL A 824 25.94 -27.99 36.33
C VAL A 824 25.96 -28.27 34.83
N THR A 825 25.12 -27.61 34.03
CA THR A 825 25.11 -27.75 32.57
C THR A 825 26.45 -27.34 31.95
N TYR A 826 27.01 -26.20 32.37
CA TYR A 826 28.27 -25.66 31.84
C TYR A 826 29.48 -26.57 32.11
N LEU A 827 29.62 -27.12 33.33
CA LEU A 827 30.72 -28.02 33.68
C LEU A 827 30.58 -29.39 32.99
N LEU A 828 29.35 -29.92 32.93
CA LEU A 828 29.08 -31.25 32.37
C LEU A 828 29.29 -31.30 30.85
N GLU A 829 28.95 -30.22 30.14
CA GLU A 829 29.27 -30.04 28.73
C GLU A 829 30.78 -30.12 28.47
N GLY A 830 31.58 -29.48 29.34
CA GLY A 830 33.02 -29.50 29.29
C GLY A 830 33.63 -30.88 29.50
N GLN A 831 33.08 -31.67 30.43
CA GLN A 831 33.59 -32.99 30.78
C GLN A 831 33.20 -34.08 29.78
N LEU A 832 31.96 -34.07 29.26
CA LEU A 832 31.47 -35.11 28.36
C LEU A 832 32.15 -35.08 26.99
N ARG A 833 32.40 -33.89 26.42
CA ARG A 833 33.13 -33.78 25.15
C ARG A 833 34.63 -34.03 25.33
N ALA A 834 35.23 -33.61 26.44
CA ALA A 834 36.62 -33.97 26.78
C ALA A 834 36.80 -35.48 26.92
N LYS A 835 35.84 -36.18 27.56
CA LYS A 835 35.88 -37.65 27.71
C LYS A 835 35.74 -38.40 26.38
N ASN A 836 34.96 -37.87 25.43
CA ASN A 836 34.87 -38.45 24.08
C ASN A 836 36.19 -38.28 23.31
N ILE A 837 36.88 -37.15 23.47
CA ILE A 837 38.23 -36.93 22.90
C ILE A 837 39.24 -37.96 23.42
N PHE A 838 39.26 -38.21 24.73
CA PHE A 838 40.16 -39.21 25.33
C PHE A 838 39.81 -40.66 24.94
N ARG A 839 38.56 -40.93 24.56
CA ARG A 839 38.12 -42.26 24.13
C ARG A 839 38.45 -42.55 22.66
N GLU A 840 38.46 -41.53 21.81
CA GLU A 840 38.81 -41.65 20.39
C GLU A 840 40.33 -41.54 20.12
N GLY A 841 41.09 -40.88 21.01
CA GLY A 841 42.56 -40.76 20.92
C GLY A 841 43.38 -42.04 21.18
N ILE A 842 42.76 -43.23 21.19
CA ILE A 842 43.45 -44.53 21.32
C ILE A 842 43.76 -45.14 19.93
N VAL A 843 43.23 -44.59 18.83
CA VAL A 843 43.41 -45.15 17.48
C VAL A 843 43.74 -44.06 16.46
N GLY A 844 45.05 -43.82 16.21
CA GLY A 844 45.55 -43.22 14.96
C GLY A 844 46.29 -41.89 15.08
N GLU A 845 47.56 -41.92 15.46
CA GLU A 845 48.48 -40.76 15.40
C GLU A 845 48.87 -40.46 13.94
N THR A 846 48.47 -39.29 13.42
CA THR A 846 49.21 -38.40 12.47
C THR A 846 48.30 -37.39 11.74
N ALA A 847 46.96 -37.55 11.74
CA ALA A 847 46.00 -36.57 11.21
C ALA A 847 45.32 -35.71 12.32
N GLU A 848 45.95 -35.64 13.50
CA GLU A 848 45.28 -35.30 14.75
C GLU A 848 45.24 -33.81 15.11
N GLU A 849 46.14 -32.96 14.62
CA GLU A 849 46.22 -31.56 15.11
C GLU A 849 45.07 -30.69 14.62
N ASP A 850 44.71 -30.77 13.34
CA ASP A 850 43.57 -30.01 12.77
C ASP A 850 42.22 -30.54 13.28
N ASN A 851 42.10 -31.85 13.50
CA ASN A 851 40.92 -32.46 14.12
C ASN A 851 40.81 -32.12 15.62
N LYS A 852 41.93 -32.02 16.35
CA LYS A 852 41.95 -31.54 17.75
C LYS A 852 41.59 -30.05 17.83
N LEU A 853 42.08 -29.22 16.90
CA LEU A 853 41.73 -27.80 16.85
C LEU A 853 40.25 -27.58 16.53
N THR A 854 39.73 -28.26 15.50
CA THR A 854 38.31 -28.14 15.10
C THR A 854 37.36 -28.65 16.18
N THR A 855 37.72 -29.71 16.89
CA THR A 855 36.92 -30.22 18.03
C THR A 855 37.02 -29.34 19.27
N LEU A 856 38.19 -28.73 19.57
CA LEU A 856 38.33 -27.73 20.63
C LEU A 856 37.49 -26.48 20.34
N LEU A 857 37.53 -25.98 19.09
CA LEU A 857 36.67 -24.88 18.63
C LEU A 857 35.18 -25.23 18.72
N ALA A 858 34.80 -26.48 18.43
CA ALA A 858 33.42 -26.95 18.60
C ALA A 858 32.98 -27.03 20.07
N ILE A 859 33.90 -27.32 21.01
CA ILE A 859 33.63 -27.30 22.46
C ILE A 859 33.45 -25.87 22.95
N GLU A 860 34.33 -24.96 22.54
CA GLU A 860 34.25 -23.55 22.91
C GLU A 860 33.00 -22.88 22.30
N GLY A 861 32.66 -23.22 21.06
CA GLY A 861 31.40 -22.83 20.42
C GLY A 861 30.15 -23.33 21.15
N ALA A 862 30.18 -24.55 21.68
CA ALA A 862 29.05 -25.11 22.42
C ALA A 862 28.89 -24.45 23.81
N ARG A 863 29.99 -24.26 24.57
CA ARG A 863 29.99 -23.54 25.85
C ARG A 863 29.51 -22.09 25.72
N THR A 864 29.94 -21.40 24.66
CA THR A 864 29.48 -20.02 24.39
C THR A 864 28.00 -19.99 23.99
N SER A 865 27.51 -20.98 23.25
CA SER A 865 26.08 -21.12 22.94
C SER A 865 25.23 -21.37 24.20
N LEU A 866 25.73 -22.17 25.16
CA LEU A 866 25.07 -22.44 26.43
C LEU A 866 25.02 -21.20 27.33
N LEU A 867 26.12 -20.44 27.41
CA LEU A 867 26.14 -19.12 28.05
C LEU A 867 25.10 -18.18 27.42
N GLY A 868 25.00 -18.15 26.08
CA GLY A 868 23.99 -17.38 25.35
C GLY A 868 22.55 -17.78 25.72
N LEU A 869 22.25 -19.08 25.80
CA LEU A 869 20.94 -19.59 26.17
C LEU A 869 20.53 -19.12 27.58
N TYR A 870 21.41 -19.26 28.56
CA TYR A 870 21.13 -18.84 29.93
C TYR A 870 21.01 -17.32 30.07
N ALA A 871 21.82 -16.55 29.35
CA ALA A 871 21.67 -15.08 29.29
C ALA A 871 20.27 -14.69 28.79
N ALA A 872 19.81 -15.32 27.71
CA ALA A 872 18.48 -15.06 27.14
C ALA A 872 17.35 -15.44 28.12
N ILE A 873 17.48 -16.57 28.81
CA ILE A 873 16.53 -17.02 29.83
C ILE A 873 16.44 -16.03 30.99
N PHE A 874 17.57 -15.61 31.57
CA PHE A 874 17.57 -14.65 32.67
C PHE A 874 17.07 -13.28 32.26
N MET A 875 17.40 -12.83 31.04
CA MET A 875 16.85 -11.60 30.46
C MET A 875 15.32 -11.65 30.34
N LEU A 876 14.78 -12.76 29.85
CA LEU A 876 13.34 -12.96 29.71
C LEU A 876 12.64 -12.93 31.08
N ILE A 877 13.19 -13.61 32.08
CA ILE A 877 12.67 -13.62 33.45
C ILE A 877 12.68 -12.22 34.06
N ALA A 878 13.80 -11.49 33.92
CA ALA A 878 13.93 -10.12 34.41
C ALA A 878 12.90 -9.17 33.78
N LEU A 879 12.71 -9.26 32.45
CA LEU A 879 11.72 -8.48 31.73
C LEU A 879 10.29 -8.80 32.19
N GLN A 880 9.96 -10.09 32.31
CA GLN A 880 8.63 -10.53 32.73
C GLN A 880 8.29 -10.01 34.13
N ILE A 881 9.22 -10.11 35.06
CA ILE A 881 9.06 -9.60 36.43
C ILE A 881 8.87 -8.08 36.43
N LYS A 882 9.69 -7.34 35.66
CA LYS A 882 9.59 -5.88 35.56
C LYS A 882 8.23 -5.45 35.00
N PHE A 883 7.75 -6.15 33.97
CA PHE A 883 6.46 -5.87 33.35
C PHE A 883 5.30 -6.07 34.33
N GLU A 884 5.30 -7.18 35.07
CA GLU A 884 4.24 -7.46 36.05
C GLU A 884 4.30 -6.56 37.28
N LEU A 885 5.49 -6.20 37.78
CA LEU A 885 5.61 -5.21 38.85
C LEU A 885 5.05 -3.85 38.43
N ALA A 886 5.32 -3.43 37.18
CA ALA A 886 4.78 -2.20 36.63
C ALA A 886 3.25 -2.25 36.43
N SER A 887 2.71 -3.40 36.02
CA SER A 887 1.26 -3.60 35.86
C SER A 887 0.53 -3.49 37.22
N LEU A 888 1.05 -4.16 38.25
CA LEU A 888 0.51 -4.14 39.61
C LEU A 888 0.56 -2.74 40.24
N MET A 889 1.69 -2.02 40.09
CA MET A 889 1.80 -0.64 40.58
C MET A 889 0.76 0.29 39.94
N ARG A 890 0.50 0.14 38.63
CA ARG A 890 -0.50 0.94 37.93
C ARG A 890 -1.92 0.70 38.46
N GLU A 891 -2.30 -0.54 38.72
CA GLU A 891 -3.60 -0.87 39.32
C GLU A 891 -3.74 -0.27 40.73
N ASN A 892 -2.68 -0.32 41.54
CA ASN A 892 -2.65 0.25 42.89
C ASN A 892 -2.85 1.77 42.91
N PHE A 893 -2.30 2.49 41.92
CA PHE A 893 -2.53 3.94 41.77
C PHE A 893 -3.96 4.27 41.35
N VAL A 894 -4.59 3.44 40.52
CA VAL A 894 -5.99 3.63 40.08
C VAL A 894 -6.96 3.35 41.24
N ASP A 895 -6.70 2.30 42.04
CA ASP A 895 -7.53 1.96 43.20
C ASP A 895 -7.41 3.00 44.34
N ARG A 896 -6.23 3.59 44.54
CA ARG A 896 -6.06 4.74 45.47
C ARG A 896 -6.69 6.04 44.98
N GLY A 897 -6.98 6.15 43.67
CA GLY A 897 -7.72 7.27 43.09
C GLY A 897 -9.24 7.22 43.33
N LEU A 898 -9.78 6.08 43.78
CA LEU A 898 -11.21 5.88 44.06
C LEU A 898 -11.47 5.63 45.57
N ALA A 899 -11.54 6.75 46.32
CA ALA A 899 -12.22 6.95 47.62
C ALA A 899 -11.44 6.69 48.95
N PRO A 900 -11.74 7.45 50.05
CA PRO A 900 -12.90 8.30 50.26
C PRO A 900 -12.62 9.75 50.72
N ASN A 901 -13.26 10.71 50.04
CA ASN A 901 -13.72 11.93 50.69
C ASN A 901 -15.02 12.38 50.01
N ARG A 902 -16.17 11.98 50.56
CA ARG A 902 -17.49 12.61 50.34
C ARG A 902 -18.56 11.91 51.17
N SER A 903 -18.82 12.46 52.35
CA SER A 903 -20.17 12.54 52.91
C SER A 903 -20.89 13.73 52.24
N GLY A 904 -22.13 13.54 51.79
CA GLY A 904 -23.03 14.65 51.42
C GLY A 904 -23.55 14.67 49.97
N ARG A 905 -24.80 14.20 49.82
CA ARG A 905 -25.94 14.86 49.14
C ARG A 905 -26.05 14.87 47.59
N SER A 906 -26.98 14.02 47.13
CA SER A 906 -28.08 14.18 46.13
C SER A 906 -27.88 14.43 44.62
N ASN A 907 -28.47 13.50 43.85
CA ASN A 907 -29.31 13.59 42.63
C ASN A 907 -28.82 14.30 41.35
N SER A 908 -28.68 13.53 40.25
CA SER A 908 -29.69 13.46 39.16
C SER A 908 -29.24 12.62 37.95
N ALA A 909 -30.26 12.11 37.23
CA ALA A 909 -30.27 11.59 35.86
C ALA A 909 -29.85 10.13 35.58
N SER A 910 -30.89 9.30 35.63
CA SER A 910 -31.08 7.94 35.15
C SER A 910 -30.79 7.68 33.66
N PHE A 911 -30.09 6.58 33.37
CA PHE A 911 -30.32 5.73 32.18
C PHE A 911 -30.29 4.25 32.62
N PRO A 912 -31.30 3.42 32.30
CA PRO A 912 -31.39 2.06 32.81
C PRO A 912 -30.58 1.08 31.94
N GLN A 913 -29.64 0.36 32.55
CA GLN A 913 -29.02 -0.83 31.96
C GLN A 913 -30.02 -1.98 31.96
N LYS A 914 -30.60 -2.26 30.79
CA LYS A 914 -31.49 -3.41 30.58
C LYS A 914 -30.66 -4.69 30.37
N MET A 915 -30.82 -5.60 31.33
CA MET A 915 -30.70 -7.06 31.22
C MET A 915 -29.40 -7.67 30.65
N ARG A 916 -28.52 -8.08 31.57
CA ARG A 916 -27.70 -9.30 31.40
C ARG A 916 -27.40 -9.92 32.77
N PHE A 917 -28.40 -10.58 33.35
CA PHE A 917 -28.21 -11.50 34.47
C PHE A 917 -28.61 -12.89 34.00
N MET A 918 -27.61 -13.78 33.84
CA MET A 918 -27.66 -15.23 34.15
C MET A 918 -26.44 -15.96 33.55
N GLN A 919 -25.20 -15.52 33.83
CA GLN A 919 -24.03 -16.42 33.89
C GLN A 919 -22.75 -15.78 34.47
N GLN A 920 -22.86 -14.90 35.46
CA GLN A 920 -21.68 -14.20 35.98
C GLN A 920 -21.80 -13.88 37.48
N ARG A 921 -22.14 -14.90 38.27
CA ARG A 921 -22.19 -14.79 39.73
C ARG A 921 -21.40 -15.93 40.37
N ARG A 922 -20.06 -15.89 40.23
CA ARG A 922 -19.11 -16.60 41.12
C ARG A 922 -17.62 -16.24 41.00
N ALA A 923 -17.22 -15.23 40.21
CA ALA A 923 -15.79 -14.97 39.95
C ALA A 923 -15.25 -13.58 40.36
N SER A 924 -16.06 -12.68 40.95
CA SER A 924 -15.60 -11.33 41.30
C SER A 924 -15.08 -11.19 42.74
N SER A 925 -15.32 -12.16 43.63
CA SER A 925 -14.82 -12.11 45.02
C SER A 925 -13.43 -12.71 45.22
N VAL A 926 -12.89 -13.42 44.21
CA VAL A 926 -11.58 -14.10 44.31
C VAL A 926 -10.43 -13.20 43.85
N ALA A 927 -10.66 -12.27 42.92
CA ALA A 927 -9.63 -11.37 42.40
C ALA A 927 -9.20 -10.28 43.42
N THR A 928 -10.14 -9.71 44.17
CA THR A 928 -9.85 -8.66 45.16
C THR A 928 -9.16 -9.20 46.42
N PHE A 929 -9.36 -10.47 46.76
CA PHE A 929 -8.70 -11.13 47.90
C PHE A 929 -7.29 -11.64 47.54
N THR A 930 -7.02 -11.94 46.27
CA THR A 930 -5.71 -12.41 45.79
C THR A 930 -4.74 -11.26 45.54
N ILE A 931 -5.18 -10.10 45.06
CA ILE A 931 -4.32 -8.91 44.84
C ILE A 931 -3.82 -8.33 46.19
N LYS A 932 -4.69 -8.25 47.20
CA LYS A 932 -4.29 -7.81 48.55
C LYS A 932 -3.31 -8.77 49.24
N ARG A 933 -3.41 -10.07 48.96
CA ARG A 933 -2.51 -11.10 49.51
C ARG A 933 -1.20 -11.22 48.72
N LEU A 934 -1.22 -10.99 47.41
CA LEU A 934 -0.02 -10.87 46.56
C LEU A 934 0.80 -9.60 46.87
N ALA A 935 0.15 -8.51 47.28
CA ALA A 935 0.85 -7.33 47.78
C ALA A 935 1.60 -7.60 49.10
N THR A 936 1.12 -8.55 49.91
CA THR A 936 1.80 -8.98 51.15
C THR A 936 2.75 -10.17 50.97
N GLU A 937 2.53 -11.03 49.97
CA GLU A 937 3.32 -12.26 49.69
C GLU A 937 4.27 -12.14 48.46
N GLY A 938 4.28 -11.00 47.76
CA GLY A 938 5.07 -10.74 46.54
C GLY A 938 6.48 -10.19 46.75
N ALA A 939 6.98 -10.15 47.99
CA ALA A 939 8.29 -9.59 48.33
C ALA A 939 9.48 -10.28 47.62
N TRP A 940 9.32 -11.54 47.22
CA TRP A 940 10.35 -12.30 46.50
C TRP A 940 10.54 -11.84 45.04
N MET A 941 9.54 -11.19 44.44
CA MET A 941 9.49 -10.92 43.00
C MET A 941 10.53 -9.86 42.56
N PRO A 942 10.68 -8.71 43.25
CA PRO A 942 11.78 -7.77 42.98
C PRO A 942 13.17 -8.39 43.16
N PHE A 943 13.36 -9.21 44.20
CA PHE A 943 14.62 -9.90 44.48
C PHE A 943 15.03 -10.83 43.33
N ILE A 944 14.14 -11.73 42.89
CA ILE A 944 14.41 -12.64 41.77
C ILE A 944 14.69 -11.86 40.47
N GLY A 945 13.93 -10.79 40.21
CA GLY A 945 14.17 -9.92 39.05
C GLY A 945 15.57 -9.33 39.07
N ASN A 946 16.01 -8.79 40.21
CA ASN A 946 17.34 -8.23 40.38
C ASN A 946 18.44 -9.27 40.17
N VAL A 947 18.32 -10.44 40.79
CA VAL A 947 19.29 -11.55 40.60
C VAL A 947 19.38 -11.95 39.13
N ALA A 948 18.24 -12.10 38.44
CA ALA A 948 18.22 -12.44 37.01
C ALA A 948 18.89 -11.34 36.15
N THR A 949 18.64 -10.05 36.42
CA THR A 949 19.28 -8.95 35.67
C THR A 949 20.79 -8.92 35.83
N VAL A 950 21.29 -9.13 37.05
CA VAL A 950 22.73 -9.12 37.34
C VAL A 950 23.41 -10.34 36.70
N MET A 951 22.83 -11.53 36.83
CA MET A 951 23.35 -12.74 36.19
C MET A 951 23.36 -12.62 34.66
N CYS A 952 22.29 -12.10 34.06
CA CYS A 952 22.25 -11.82 32.62
C CYS A 952 23.36 -10.85 32.21
N PHE A 953 23.54 -9.75 32.94
CA PHE A 953 24.56 -8.75 32.62
C PHE A 953 25.98 -9.32 32.71
N ILE A 954 26.28 -10.11 33.75
CA ILE A 954 27.58 -10.79 33.92
C ILE A 954 27.84 -11.77 32.78
N ILE A 955 26.86 -12.62 32.44
CA ILE A 955 27.02 -13.59 31.36
C ILE A 955 27.24 -12.87 30.01
N CYS A 956 26.51 -11.78 29.76
CA CYS A 956 26.72 -10.97 28.55
C CYS A 956 28.11 -10.31 28.49
N LEU A 957 28.69 -9.91 29.63
CA LEU A 957 30.08 -9.42 29.67
C LEU A 957 31.09 -10.54 29.35
N ILE A 958 30.87 -11.76 29.86
CA ILE A 958 31.69 -12.94 29.53
C ILE A 958 31.59 -13.26 28.03
N LEU A 959 30.38 -13.23 27.47
CA LEU A 959 30.16 -13.41 26.03
C LEU A 959 30.83 -12.31 25.20
N ASN A 960 30.83 -11.06 25.66
CA ASN A 960 31.49 -9.96 24.98
C ASN A 960 33.02 -10.19 24.86
N VAL A 961 33.64 -10.70 25.94
CA VAL A 961 35.06 -11.05 25.96
C VAL A 961 35.34 -12.20 24.99
N ASN A 962 34.55 -13.28 25.02
CA ASN A 962 34.80 -14.48 24.21
C ASN A 962 34.46 -14.31 22.72
N LEU A 963 33.41 -13.56 22.36
CA LEU A 963 32.96 -13.44 20.96
C LEU A 963 33.56 -12.25 20.20
N THR A 964 33.83 -11.13 20.89
CA THR A 964 34.28 -9.88 20.24
C THR A 964 35.65 -9.41 20.71
N GLY A 965 36.33 -10.19 21.55
CA GLY A 965 37.60 -9.79 22.17
C GLY A 965 37.44 -8.59 23.12
N GLY A 966 36.24 -8.36 23.67
CA GLY A 966 35.97 -7.25 24.58
C GLY A 966 35.75 -5.91 23.87
N SER A 967 34.93 -5.88 22.81
CA SER A 967 34.62 -4.66 22.07
C SER A 967 34.03 -3.56 22.97
N ASN A 968 34.60 -2.36 22.89
CA ASN A 968 34.14 -1.19 23.65
C ASN A 968 32.75 -0.69 23.19
N ARG A 969 32.32 -1.04 21.97
CA ARG A 969 31.01 -0.61 21.46
C ARG A 969 29.87 -1.42 22.07
N ALA A 970 30.14 -2.67 22.48
CA ALA A 970 29.15 -3.58 23.02
C ALA A 970 28.60 -3.10 24.38
N ILE A 971 29.39 -2.41 25.20
CA ILE A 971 28.92 -1.93 26.51
C ILE A 971 27.74 -0.96 26.41
N PHE A 972 27.68 -0.15 25.36
CA PHE A 972 26.56 0.76 25.11
C PHE A 972 25.25 0.01 24.80
N LEU A 973 25.35 -1.21 24.27
CA LEU A 973 24.22 -2.10 24.02
C LEU A 973 23.86 -2.94 25.25
N LEU A 974 24.85 -3.31 26.07
CA LEU A 974 24.67 -4.18 27.25
C LEU A 974 24.23 -3.42 28.50
N ALA A 975 24.75 -2.22 28.75
CA ALA A 975 24.44 -1.44 29.96
C ALA A 975 22.94 -1.14 30.15
N PRO A 976 22.11 -0.92 29.10
CA PRO A 976 20.67 -0.77 29.24
C PRO A 976 19.94 -1.95 29.90
N ILE A 977 20.53 -3.15 29.95
CA ILE A 977 19.95 -4.32 30.67
C ILE A 977 19.72 -3.96 32.15
N LEU A 978 20.56 -3.10 32.74
CA LEU A 978 20.43 -2.67 34.15
C LEU A 978 19.21 -1.79 34.41
N LEU A 979 18.53 -1.28 33.38
CA LEU A 979 17.25 -0.57 33.55
C LEU A 979 16.11 -1.48 34.03
N LEU A 980 16.33 -2.80 34.01
CA LEU A 980 15.42 -3.83 34.51
C LEU A 980 15.53 -4.03 36.03
N LEU A 981 16.53 -3.42 36.70
CA LEU A 981 16.62 -3.44 38.16
C LEU A 981 15.37 -2.84 38.79
N ASN A 982 14.94 -3.46 39.89
CA ASN A 982 13.79 -3.13 40.71
C ASN A 982 14.23 -2.64 42.08
N GLN A 983 13.41 -1.77 42.67
CA GLN A 983 13.57 -1.42 44.07
C GLN A 983 13.25 -2.64 44.93
N ASP A 984 14.16 -2.99 45.82
CA ASP A 984 14.05 -4.15 46.71
C ASP A 984 14.56 -3.77 48.10
N SER A 985 13.99 -4.35 49.17
CA SER A 985 14.41 -4.05 50.55
C SER A 985 15.78 -4.60 50.89
N ASP A 986 16.17 -5.70 50.23
CA ASP A 986 17.30 -6.53 50.68
C ASP A 986 18.54 -6.31 49.81
N PHE A 987 18.40 -6.22 48.47
CA PHE A 987 19.54 -6.10 47.55
C PHE A 987 19.88 -4.66 47.14
N VAL A 988 18.86 -3.82 46.83
CA VAL A 988 19.09 -2.42 46.41
C VAL A 988 18.07 -1.44 47.01
N ALA A 989 18.10 -1.31 48.34
CA ALA A 989 17.21 -0.43 49.10
C ALA A 989 17.29 1.06 48.68
N GLY A 990 18.41 1.47 48.09
CA GLY A 990 18.69 2.85 47.70
C GLY A 990 18.11 3.29 46.35
N LEU A 991 17.78 2.38 45.41
CA LEU A 991 17.33 2.72 44.05
C LEU A 991 15.83 3.05 44.04
N LYS A 992 15.49 4.34 44.05
CA LYS A 992 14.10 4.80 43.77
C LYS A 992 13.87 4.95 42.27
N ASP A 993 12.61 4.98 41.82
CA ASP A 993 12.26 5.18 40.40
C ASP A 993 12.92 6.40 39.74
N ARG A 994 13.21 7.45 40.53
CA ARG A 994 13.94 8.63 40.05
C ARG A 994 15.37 8.31 39.60
N GLN A 995 16.03 7.34 40.23
CA GLN A 995 17.44 7.02 40.02
C GLN A 995 17.67 5.91 38.98
N ARG A 996 16.65 5.57 38.19
CA ARG A 996 16.67 4.44 37.25
C ARG A 996 17.86 4.44 36.26
N TYR A 997 18.32 5.61 35.83
CA TYR A 997 19.39 5.74 34.84
C TYR A 997 20.80 5.66 35.44
N PHE A 998 20.94 5.77 36.77
CA PHE A 998 22.24 5.80 37.44
C PHE A 998 23.06 4.52 37.24
N PRO A 999 22.52 3.29 37.39
CA PRO A 999 23.30 2.07 37.17
C PRO A 999 23.86 1.96 35.75
N VAL A 1000 23.12 2.44 34.74
CA VAL A 1000 23.54 2.39 33.33
C VAL A 1000 24.73 3.31 33.09
N THR A 1001 24.64 4.56 33.53
CA THR A 1001 25.69 5.57 33.30
C THR A 1001 26.94 5.24 34.12
N MET A 1002 26.75 4.77 35.36
CA MET A 1002 27.85 4.31 36.21
C MET A 1002 28.59 3.14 35.57
N VAL A 1003 27.90 2.10 35.13
CA VAL A 1003 28.55 0.90 34.59
C VAL A 1003 29.26 1.16 33.26
N ILE A 1004 28.72 2.01 32.38
CA ILE A 1004 29.43 2.43 31.16
C ILE A 1004 30.74 3.15 31.53
N SER A 1005 30.68 4.11 32.45
CA SER A 1005 31.87 4.86 32.87
C SER A 1005 32.92 3.96 33.54
N VAL A 1006 32.51 3.09 34.47
CA VAL A 1006 33.41 2.16 35.17
C VAL A 1006 34.02 1.13 34.22
N TYR A 1007 33.23 0.56 33.30
CA TYR A 1007 33.73 -0.39 32.32
C TYR A 1007 34.78 0.23 31.40
N LEU A 1008 34.52 1.43 30.86
CA LEU A 1008 35.47 2.13 29.99
C LEU A 1008 36.74 2.53 30.75
N VAL A 1009 36.65 2.91 32.03
CA VAL A 1009 37.82 3.22 32.87
C VAL A 1009 38.65 1.96 33.15
N LEU A 1010 38.03 0.86 33.58
CA LEU A 1010 38.72 -0.40 33.88
C LEU A 1010 39.39 -0.96 32.62
N THR A 1011 38.70 -0.91 31.49
CA THR A 1011 39.23 -1.42 30.23
C THR A 1011 40.28 -0.48 29.61
N ALA A 1012 40.24 0.83 29.90
CA ALA A 1012 41.32 1.77 29.56
C ALA A 1012 42.55 1.53 30.43
N MET A 1013 42.39 1.34 31.74
CA MET A 1013 43.47 0.97 32.65
C MET A 1013 44.12 -0.35 32.26
N TYR A 1014 43.31 -1.37 31.92
CA TYR A 1014 43.82 -2.66 31.46
C TYR A 1014 44.62 -2.54 30.16
N ARG A 1015 44.18 -1.73 29.18
CA ARG A 1015 44.93 -1.52 27.94
C ARG A 1015 46.24 -0.76 28.18
N ILE A 1016 46.22 0.30 28.98
CA ILE A 1016 47.44 1.02 29.36
C ILE A 1016 48.41 0.06 30.07
N TRP A 1017 47.91 -0.81 30.93
CA TRP A 1017 48.72 -1.83 31.62
C TRP A 1017 49.31 -2.88 30.66
N GLU A 1018 48.48 -3.46 29.79
CA GLU A 1018 48.88 -4.47 28.81
C GLU A 1018 49.95 -3.93 27.86
N GLU A 1019 49.79 -2.70 27.40
CA GLU A 1019 50.71 -2.05 26.47
C GLU A 1019 52.05 -1.66 27.12
N VAL A 1020 52.04 -1.33 28.43
CA VAL A 1020 53.26 -1.11 29.22
C VAL A 1020 54.03 -2.41 29.49
N TRP A 1021 53.35 -3.54 29.60
CA TRP A 1021 53.98 -4.82 30.00
C TRP A 1021 54.31 -5.76 28.83
N HIS A 1022 53.56 -5.65 27.73
CA HIS A 1022 53.70 -6.51 26.54
C HIS A 1022 54.01 -5.73 25.25
N GLY A 1023 54.14 -4.39 25.30
CA GLY A 1023 54.50 -3.56 24.16
C GLY A 1023 55.91 -3.86 23.65
N ASN A 1024 56.02 -4.19 22.37
CA ASN A 1024 57.30 -4.48 21.72
C ASN A 1024 58.05 -3.17 21.46
N ALA A 1025 59.31 -3.08 21.87
CA ALA A 1025 60.18 -1.91 21.70
C ALA A 1025 60.52 -1.66 20.22
N GLY A 1026 59.62 -1.01 19.48
CA GLY A 1026 59.80 -0.63 18.09
C GLY A 1026 59.46 0.85 17.89
N TRP A 1027 60.45 1.64 17.48
CA TRP A 1027 60.30 3.06 17.14
C TRP A 1027 59.47 3.21 15.84
N GLY A 1028 58.14 3.21 15.97
CA GLY A 1028 57.20 3.48 14.89
C GLY A 1028 56.52 4.83 15.10
N LEU A 1029 56.48 5.65 14.05
CA LEU A 1029 55.98 7.04 14.06
C LEU A 1029 54.48 7.18 14.45
N GLU A 1030 53.76 6.07 14.63
CA GLU A 1030 52.34 6.03 15.02
C GLU A 1030 52.11 5.68 16.50
N ILE A 1031 53.15 5.32 17.27
CA ILE A 1031 53.06 4.99 18.70
C ILE A 1031 54.18 5.72 19.45
N GLY A 1032 53.81 6.76 20.21
CA GLY A 1032 54.75 7.74 20.73
C GLY A 1032 55.48 7.35 22.01
N GLY A 1033 56.82 7.38 21.94
CA GLY A 1033 57.73 7.64 23.06
C GLY A 1033 57.99 6.47 24.04
N PRO A 1034 58.92 6.62 24.99
CA PRO A 1034 59.24 5.59 25.98
C PRO A 1034 57.98 5.16 26.74
N ASP A 1035 57.85 3.88 27.06
CA ASP A 1035 56.64 3.26 27.66
C ASP A 1035 56.08 4.05 28.86
N TRP A 1036 56.97 4.71 29.60
CA TRP A 1036 56.61 5.59 30.71
C TRP A 1036 55.90 6.89 30.28
N PHE A 1037 56.33 7.54 29.20
CA PHE A 1037 55.67 8.74 28.69
C PHE A 1037 54.28 8.42 28.11
N PHE A 1038 54.14 7.29 27.42
CA PHE A 1038 52.83 6.79 26.97
C PHE A 1038 51.89 6.54 28.15
N ALA A 1039 52.38 5.85 29.19
CA ALA A 1039 51.60 5.56 30.40
C ALA A 1039 51.19 6.83 31.16
N VAL A 1040 52.12 7.77 31.38
CA VAL A 1040 51.86 9.04 32.09
C VAL A 1040 50.93 9.94 31.30
N LYS A 1041 51.12 10.07 29.98
CA LYS A 1041 50.25 10.87 29.09
C LYS A 1041 48.81 10.35 29.13
N ASN A 1042 48.61 9.06 28.86
CA ASN A 1042 47.27 8.49 28.75
C ASN A 1042 46.58 8.33 30.12
N SER A 1043 47.33 8.11 31.21
CA SER A 1043 46.76 8.13 32.57
C SER A 1043 46.35 9.53 33.02
N ALA A 1044 47.14 10.57 32.74
CA ALA A 1044 46.76 11.95 33.01
C ALA A 1044 45.51 12.38 32.23
N LEU A 1045 45.42 12.00 30.94
CA LEU A 1045 44.25 12.28 30.11
C LEU A 1045 43.01 11.48 30.54
N LEU A 1046 43.17 10.27 31.07
CA LEU A 1046 42.08 9.50 31.70
C LEU A 1046 41.55 10.20 32.95
N ILE A 1047 42.42 10.64 33.86
CA ILE A 1047 42.04 11.35 35.09
C ILE A 1047 41.27 12.64 34.77
N LEU A 1048 41.65 13.34 33.70
CA LEU A 1048 41.01 14.57 33.25
C LEU A 1048 39.51 14.36 32.88
N THR A 1049 39.10 13.15 32.50
CA THR A 1049 37.68 12.87 32.19
C THR A 1049 36.81 12.63 33.43
N PHE A 1050 37.39 12.31 34.60
CA PHE A 1050 36.60 11.92 35.79
C PHE A 1050 35.62 12.98 36.30
N PRO A 1051 35.95 14.29 36.36
CA PRO A 1051 35.05 15.30 36.90
C PRO A 1051 33.67 15.34 36.23
N SER A 1052 33.60 15.26 34.90
CA SER A 1052 32.31 15.28 34.18
C SER A 1052 31.45 14.04 34.43
N HIS A 1053 32.07 12.86 34.52
CA HIS A 1053 31.36 11.61 34.79
C HIS A 1053 30.86 11.53 36.24
N ILE A 1054 31.67 11.99 37.21
CA ILE A 1054 31.30 12.03 38.62
C ILE A 1054 30.15 13.02 38.86
N LEU A 1055 30.24 14.24 38.30
CA LEU A 1055 29.21 15.26 38.45
C LEU A 1055 27.88 14.82 37.82
N PHE A 1056 27.94 14.22 36.62
CA PHE A 1056 26.75 13.68 35.96
C PHE A 1056 26.13 12.53 36.74
N ASN A 1057 26.92 11.54 37.19
CA ASN A 1057 26.40 10.43 37.99
C ASN A 1057 25.80 10.93 39.33
N ARG A 1058 26.41 11.94 39.96
CA ARG A 1058 25.85 12.60 41.15
C ARG A 1058 24.55 13.33 40.83
N PHE A 1059 24.45 13.99 39.68
CA PHE A 1059 23.24 14.65 39.20
C PHE A 1059 22.11 13.62 38.95
N VAL A 1060 22.38 12.52 38.25
CA VAL A 1060 21.41 11.44 38.01
C VAL A 1060 20.95 10.77 39.31
N TRP A 1061 21.83 10.67 40.31
CA TRP A 1061 21.48 10.11 41.63
C TRP A 1061 20.60 11.05 42.48
N SER A 1062 20.94 12.34 42.51
CA SER A 1062 20.29 13.30 43.43
C SER A 1062 19.11 14.05 42.81
N HIS A 1063 19.05 14.18 41.47
CA HIS A 1063 18.09 15.04 40.72
C HIS A 1063 18.02 16.48 41.23
N THR A 1064 19.00 16.92 42.01
CA THR A 1064 19.06 18.29 42.51
C THR A 1064 19.77 19.17 41.49
N LYS A 1065 19.27 20.38 41.30
CA LYS A 1065 19.90 21.37 40.43
C LYS A 1065 21.30 21.67 40.98
N GLN A 1066 22.33 21.33 40.21
CA GLN A 1066 23.69 21.82 40.43
C GLN A 1066 23.85 23.17 39.73
N THR A 1067 24.82 23.98 40.17
CA THR A 1067 25.08 25.31 39.60
C THR A 1067 25.48 25.19 38.13
N ASP A 1068 24.84 25.98 37.24
CA ASP A 1068 25.07 25.92 35.79
C ASP A 1068 26.55 26.17 35.42
N SER A 1069 27.29 26.87 36.30
CA SER A 1069 28.73 27.15 36.16
C SER A 1069 29.63 25.90 36.23
N THR A 1070 29.30 24.88 37.02
CA THR A 1070 30.15 23.69 37.16
C THR A 1070 30.01 22.75 35.96
N SER A 1071 28.83 22.70 35.34
CA SER A 1071 28.59 21.94 34.10
C SER A 1071 29.24 22.59 32.88
N LEU A 1072 29.29 23.93 32.83
CA LEU A 1072 29.97 24.66 31.74
C LEU A 1072 31.50 24.60 31.85
N LEU A 1073 32.05 24.57 33.07
CA LEU A 1073 33.49 24.50 33.31
C LEU A 1073 34.09 23.12 32.98
N THR A 1074 33.27 22.06 33.00
CA THR A 1074 33.72 20.67 32.78
C THR A 1074 33.66 20.23 31.31
N LEU A 1075 32.96 20.98 30.46
CA LEU A 1075 32.89 20.75 29.01
C LEU A 1075 34.26 20.95 28.31
N PRO A 1076 35.01 22.05 28.51
CA PRO A 1076 36.33 22.22 27.87
C PRO A 1076 37.37 21.23 28.39
N LEU A 1077 37.21 20.75 29.63
CA LEU A 1077 38.08 19.75 30.24
C LEU A 1077 38.06 18.41 29.47
N ASN A 1078 37.02 18.12 28.69
CA ASN A 1078 36.91 16.88 27.91
C ASN A 1078 37.48 16.99 26.48
N ILE A 1079 37.91 18.17 26.03
CA ILE A 1079 38.49 18.37 24.69
C ILE A 1079 39.89 17.74 24.54
N PRO A 1080 40.84 17.94 25.49
CA PRO A 1080 42.17 17.33 25.38
C PRO A 1080 42.15 15.79 25.28
N PRO A 1081 41.32 15.06 26.06
CA PRO A 1081 41.16 13.61 25.94
C PRO A 1081 40.64 13.15 24.56
N ILE A 1082 39.82 13.96 23.87
CA ILE A 1082 39.28 13.63 22.55
C ILE A 1082 40.34 13.77 21.46
N VAL A 1083 41.22 14.77 21.56
CA VAL A 1083 42.15 15.15 20.48
C VAL A 1083 43.54 14.53 20.65
N ILE A 1084 44.03 14.39 21.90
CA ILE A 1084 45.45 14.12 22.19
C ILE A 1084 45.72 12.64 22.54
N THR A 1085 44.70 11.86 22.91
CA THR A 1085 44.88 10.49 23.40
C THR A 1085 45.09 9.50 22.26
N ASP A 1086 45.98 8.52 22.49
CA ASP A 1086 46.20 7.41 21.55
C ASP A 1086 45.22 6.25 21.80
N VAL A 1087 44.61 6.22 23.00
CA VAL A 1087 43.70 5.16 23.41
C VAL A 1087 42.26 5.54 23.09
N ILE A 1088 41.66 4.86 22.11
CA ILE A 1088 40.26 5.05 21.65
C ILE A 1088 39.25 5.06 22.82
N LYS A 1089 39.50 4.28 23.88
CA LYS A 1089 38.63 4.21 25.08
C LYS A 1089 38.54 5.56 25.80
N VAL A 1090 39.65 6.29 25.87
CA VAL A 1090 39.73 7.61 26.52
C VAL A 1090 39.06 8.67 25.63
N GLN A 1091 39.20 8.58 24.29
CA GLN A 1091 38.48 9.45 23.35
C GLN A 1091 36.95 9.31 23.49
N VAL A 1092 36.46 8.07 23.54
CA VAL A 1092 35.03 7.77 23.75
C VAL A 1092 34.57 8.31 25.10
N LEU A 1093 35.38 8.17 26.16
CA LEU A 1093 35.07 8.66 27.50
C LEU A 1093 35.00 10.19 27.55
N GLY A 1094 35.89 10.89 26.83
CA GLY A 1094 35.86 12.35 26.67
C GLY A 1094 34.62 12.83 25.91
N LEU A 1095 34.28 12.19 24.79
CA LEU A 1095 33.07 12.51 24.02
C LEU A 1095 31.79 12.29 24.83
N LEU A 1096 31.74 11.22 25.63
CA LEU A 1096 30.66 10.96 26.56
C LEU A 1096 30.56 12.05 27.64
N GLY A 1097 31.69 12.55 28.13
CA GLY A 1097 31.75 13.66 29.09
C GLY A 1097 31.11 14.94 28.55
N VAL A 1098 31.33 15.26 27.26
CA VAL A 1098 30.65 16.37 26.58
C VAL A 1098 29.15 16.14 26.51
N ILE A 1099 28.70 14.95 26.07
CA ILE A 1099 27.28 14.59 26.00
C ILE A 1099 26.61 14.69 27.38
N TYR A 1100 27.27 14.20 28.43
CA TYR A 1100 26.76 14.23 29.80
C TYR A 1100 26.60 15.67 30.32
N SER A 1101 27.58 16.54 30.08
CA SER A 1101 27.47 17.95 30.44
C SER A 1101 26.32 18.67 29.70
N LEU A 1102 26.11 18.36 28.41
CA LEU A 1102 25.04 18.95 27.60
C LEU A 1102 23.66 18.42 27.99
N ALA A 1103 23.55 17.11 28.23
CA ALA A 1103 22.32 16.47 28.70
C ALA A 1103 21.91 16.99 30.08
N GLN A 1104 22.87 17.14 31.00
CA GLN A 1104 22.63 17.75 32.31
C GLN A 1104 22.08 19.17 32.18
N TYR A 1105 22.67 19.99 31.30
CA TYR A 1105 22.20 21.35 31.05
C TYR A 1105 20.76 21.40 30.48
N LEU A 1106 20.45 20.59 29.46
CA LEU A 1106 19.12 20.55 28.84
C LEU A 1106 18.04 20.06 29.80
N ILE A 1107 18.31 18.99 30.55
CA ILE A 1107 17.36 18.42 31.51
C ILE A 1107 17.10 19.40 32.66
N SER A 1108 18.15 20.03 33.20
CA SER A 1108 18.03 21.07 34.23
C SER A 1108 17.15 22.24 33.74
N ARG A 1109 17.34 22.69 32.50
CA ARG A 1109 16.54 23.76 31.88
C ARG A 1109 15.08 23.34 31.67
N GLN A 1110 14.82 22.11 31.23
CA GLN A 1110 13.46 21.61 31.03
C GLN A 1110 12.71 21.46 32.36
N LEU A 1111 13.38 20.97 33.41
CA LEU A 1111 12.83 20.90 34.77
C LEU A 1111 12.47 22.29 35.30
N HIS A 1112 13.32 23.29 35.04
CA HIS A 1112 13.05 24.68 35.40
C HIS A 1112 11.82 25.25 34.68
N ILE A 1113 11.71 25.05 33.37
CA ILE A 1113 10.54 25.52 32.58
C ILE A 1113 9.26 24.79 33.01
N SER A 1114 9.35 23.50 33.33
CA SER A 1114 8.20 22.71 33.78
C SER A 1114 7.77 23.10 35.19
N GLY A 1115 8.72 23.41 36.08
CA GLY A 1115 8.45 23.96 37.40
C GLY A 1115 7.80 25.34 37.34
N LEU A 1116 8.29 26.23 36.46
CA LEU A 1116 7.69 27.54 36.19
C LEU A 1116 6.29 27.49 35.56
N LYS A 1117 5.91 26.36 34.96
CA LYS A 1117 4.53 26.13 34.47
C LYS A 1117 3.60 25.56 35.54
N TYR A 1118 4.16 25.05 36.63
CA TYR A 1118 3.40 24.41 37.73
C TYR A 1118 3.16 25.39 38.88
N ILE A 1119 4.11 26.29 39.12
CA ILE A 1119 3.92 27.55 39.87
C ILE A 1119 3.07 28.48 39.01
#